data_AF-A0A849UUT6-F1
#
_entry.id   AF-A0A849UUT6-F1
#
_cell.length_a   1.000
_cell.length_b   1.000
_cell.length_c   1.000
_cell.angle_alpha   90.00
_cell.angle_beta   90.00
_cell.angle_gamma   90.00
#
_symmetry.space_group_name_H-M   'P 1'
#
loop_
_entity.id
_entity.type
_entity.pdbx_description
1 polymer ?
#
loop_
_entity_poly.entity_id
_entity_poly.type
_entity_poly.pdbx_seq_one_letter_code
_entity_poly.pdbx_strand_id
1 'polypeptide(L)'
;MRYILPILFSIGTMQMLNINAQTPPKREMRGAWIATHSNIDWPSVGSTTAQEQSTFIQRVTEHKTTGMNAIFVQVRSQCDALYPNPYEPWSAVLTGIQGVAPSPLYDPLAFMINETKSRGMEFHAWFNPYRAMASFTPASYAALDASHVAKAHPTWIMDVTTTASGAKQKLLNPGAPEVLEHIIQVVMHVVRNYDVDGIHFDDYFYTNPALTTYNDDSVYAIHNRGIANRGDWRRSNVDTLVKRLNDSIKTVKPWVKFGISPTGVWMSSPADAAGSNTSAGATQHKKDLFANSRLWQQQGWVDYLAPQVYWYIGQTGTDYNILATWWNNNNFGRHIYMGQAGYKVGDALQNAAFATDLTQIPRQVRLDRSLSNISGQIVYNTNSLRNNPLGFRDSLQLNFYNKPALQPTMLWKDNVVPATATSLTAVQLGNNTIQLNWVKPATAINEMDKVKQFVIYKNINTAPVITNANHILTITATDIETFIDADVLPNVIYNYYVTSIDRLNNESVVSNIATVNAVVLPLTVLHFNAEKTINNNVQLTWETANEINTNYIEVERALNDNNFKKIITLQANTGSLSYDYKTTDFNVVENGTYYYRLKMVDKNGQYAYSEIKKVVLHFENELLTAYPNPTIKGDKLKLIWPNTNGNIAYSIIDIKGKVVMVNNVLFTAGVGNILISNAITPGTYVLQCYKNDKINTLKIIIQ
;
A
#
# COMPACT_ATOMS: atom_id res chain seq x y z
N MET A 1 -44.91 1.61 64.12
CA MET A 1 -45.07 0.31 63.43
C MET A 1 -44.15 0.34 62.21
N ARG A 2 -43.50 -0.80 61.93
CA ARG A 2 -42.33 -1.08 61.07
C ARG A 2 -42.23 -0.42 59.67
N TYR A 3 -40.97 -0.21 59.28
CA TYR A 3 -40.37 0.20 58.00
C TYR A 3 -40.87 -0.49 56.72
N ILE A 4 -40.90 0.25 55.60
CA ILE A 4 -40.59 -0.21 54.24
C ILE A 4 -39.87 0.92 53.46
N LEU A 5 -38.65 0.63 52.97
CA LEU A 5 -37.89 1.42 51.99
C LEU A 5 -38.50 1.26 50.57
N PRO A 6 -38.46 2.30 49.72
CA PRO A 6 -38.35 2.11 48.28
C PRO A 6 -37.00 2.63 47.76
N ILE A 7 -36.35 1.75 47.00
CA ILE A 7 -35.13 1.98 46.22
C ILE A 7 -35.44 2.97 45.09
N LEU A 8 -34.75 4.12 45.07
CA LEU A 8 -34.75 5.05 43.95
C LEU A 8 -33.64 4.65 42.97
N PHE A 9 -34.02 4.09 41.83
CA PHE A 9 -33.16 3.96 40.66
C PHE A 9 -32.90 5.35 40.07
N SER A 10 -31.72 5.92 40.31
CA SER A 10 -31.24 7.08 39.56
C SER A 10 -30.78 6.61 38.18
N ILE A 11 -31.60 6.87 37.16
CA ILE A 11 -31.19 6.76 35.75
C ILE A 11 -30.18 7.89 35.50
N GLY A 12 -28.90 7.59 35.65
CA GLY A 12 -27.82 8.47 35.22
C GLY A 12 -27.84 8.52 33.69
N THR A 13 -28.27 9.65 33.13
CA THR A 13 -28.03 9.98 31.73
C THR A 13 -26.52 10.01 31.51
N MET A 14 -25.97 8.96 30.87
CA MET A 14 -24.66 9.03 30.24
C MET A 14 -24.71 10.14 29.20
N GLN A 15 -24.18 11.32 29.55
CA GLN A 15 -23.76 12.28 28.54
C GLN A 15 -22.64 11.59 27.75
N MET A 16 -22.99 11.09 26.56
CA MET A 16 -21.98 10.74 25.57
C MET A 16 -21.20 12.01 25.27
N LEU A 17 -19.99 12.10 25.82
CA LEU A 17 -18.98 13.05 25.36
C LEU A 17 -18.73 12.73 23.90
N ASN A 18 -19.32 13.54 23.02
CA ASN A 18 -18.94 13.58 21.61
C ASN A 18 -17.48 14.04 21.56
N ILE A 19 -16.56 13.06 21.51
CA ILE A 19 -15.19 13.29 21.08
C ILE A 19 -15.32 13.70 19.61
N ASN A 20 -15.35 15.00 19.32
CA ASN A 20 -15.30 15.48 17.95
C ASN A 20 -13.97 15.03 17.34
N ALA A 21 -14.01 13.94 16.56
CA ALA A 21 -12.88 13.52 15.75
C ALA A 21 -12.55 14.66 14.78
N GLN A 22 -11.30 15.12 14.79
CA GLN A 22 -10.87 16.16 13.87
C GLN A 22 -10.97 15.65 12.43
N THR A 23 -11.57 16.44 11.54
CA THR A 23 -11.66 16.08 10.12
C THR A 23 -10.25 15.86 9.55
N PRO A 24 -9.99 14.72 8.90
CA PRO A 24 -8.68 14.46 8.31
C PRO A 24 -8.31 15.55 7.28
N PRO A 25 -7.13 16.18 7.38
CA PRO A 25 -6.74 17.25 6.47
C PRO A 25 -6.46 16.68 5.08
N LYS A 26 -6.96 17.37 4.03
CA LYS A 26 -6.61 17.06 2.64
C LYS A 26 -5.11 17.23 2.37
N ARG A 27 -4.52 18.24 3.00
CA ARG A 27 -3.13 18.64 2.81
C ARG A 27 -2.41 18.69 4.15
N GLU A 28 -1.33 17.95 4.29
CA GLU A 28 -0.54 17.87 5.51
C GLU A 28 0.83 17.29 5.18
N MET A 29 1.91 17.97 5.59
CA MET A 29 3.25 17.39 5.56
C MET A 29 3.36 16.31 6.63
N ARG A 30 3.73 15.10 6.24
CA ARG A 30 3.91 13.96 7.15
C ARG A 30 5.28 13.35 6.89
N GLY A 31 6.27 13.84 7.64
CA GLY A 31 7.68 13.53 7.43
C GLY A 31 8.31 12.63 8.50
N ALA A 32 9.41 11.97 8.13
CA ALA A 32 10.35 11.35 9.07
C ALA A 32 11.79 11.67 8.69
N TRP A 33 12.62 11.96 9.69
CA TRP A 33 14.07 12.04 9.50
C TRP A 33 14.70 10.64 9.52
N ILE A 34 15.62 10.41 8.57
CA ILE A 34 16.51 9.24 8.53
C ILE A 34 17.94 9.78 8.72
N ALA A 35 18.44 9.69 9.95
CA ALA A 35 19.79 10.09 10.31
C ALA A 35 20.81 9.02 9.94
N THR A 36 21.93 9.43 9.35
CA THR A 36 22.99 8.53 8.91
C THR A 36 24.28 8.69 9.71
N HIS A 37 24.47 9.85 10.35
CA HIS A 37 25.54 10.10 11.30
C HIS A 37 25.56 8.99 12.35
N SER A 38 26.74 8.39 12.58
CA SER A 38 26.92 7.27 13.51
C SER A 38 25.95 6.10 13.29
N ASN A 39 25.47 5.91 12.05
CA ASN A 39 24.55 4.84 11.69
C ASN A 39 23.25 4.86 12.53
N ILE A 40 22.81 6.05 13.00
CA ILE A 40 21.67 6.20 13.93
C ILE A 40 20.45 5.48 13.40
N ASP A 41 19.96 5.89 12.24
CA ASP A 41 18.88 5.18 11.56
C ASP A 41 19.51 4.27 10.51
N TRP A 42 20.18 4.82 9.49
CA TRP A 42 20.65 4.08 8.30
C TRP A 42 22.08 4.40 7.88
N PRO A 43 22.83 3.47 7.27
CA PRO A 43 22.62 2.02 7.30
C PRO A 43 23.05 1.44 8.65
N SER A 44 22.91 0.13 8.86
CA SER A 44 23.49 -0.52 10.05
C SER A 44 25.02 -0.61 9.91
N VAL A 45 25.76 -0.54 11.03
CA VAL A 45 27.22 -0.69 11.01
C VAL A 45 27.62 -2.03 10.37
N GLY A 46 28.49 -1.98 9.36
CA GLY A 46 29.02 -3.16 8.68
C GLY A 46 28.04 -3.87 7.73
N SER A 47 26.92 -3.23 7.38
CA SER A 47 25.98 -3.80 6.40
C SER A 47 26.61 -3.96 5.01
N THR A 48 26.25 -5.03 4.31
CA THR A 48 26.55 -5.17 2.89
C THR A 48 25.64 -4.26 2.06
N THR A 49 26.05 -3.93 0.82
CA THR A 49 25.22 -3.17 -0.13
C THR A 49 23.79 -3.69 -0.26
N ALA A 50 23.60 -5.02 -0.30
CA ALA A 50 22.27 -5.61 -0.36
C ALA A 50 21.45 -5.39 0.92
N GLN A 51 22.09 -5.41 2.09
CA GLN A 51 21.46 -5.09 3.37
C GLN A 51 21.12 -3.60 3.47
N GLU A 52 22.00 -2.72 3.00
CA GLU A 52 21.73 -1.28 2.91
C GLU A 52 20.46 -1.02 2.10
N GLN A 53 20.39 -1.58 0.88
CA GLN A 53 19.25 -1.42 -0.03
C GLN A 53 17.95 -1.98 0.56
N SER A 54 17.96 -3.24 1.00
CA SER A 54 16.76 -3.90 1.54
C SER A 54 16.24 -3.24 2.82
N THR A 55 17.12 -2.81 3.72
CA THR A 55 16.70 -2.13 4.95
C THR A 55 16.17 -0.72 4.68
N PHE A 56 16.70 -0.01 3.68
CA PHE A 56 16.12 1.27 3.25
C PHE A 56 14.71 1.08 2.68
N ILE A 57 14.54 0.11 1.77
CA ILE A 57 13.23 -0.26 1.19
C ILE A 57 12.21 -0.57 2.29
N GLN A 58 12.62 -1.36 3.29
CA GLN A 58 11.78 -1.70 4.43
C GLN A 58 11.30 -0.42 5.14
N ARG A 59 12.20 0.50 5.46
CA ARG A 59 11.89 1.71 6.24
C ARG A 59 10.97 2.67 5.49
N VAL A 60 11.23 2.92 4.23
CA VAL A 60 10.35 3.78 3.42
C VAL A 60 8.97 3.14 3.25
N THR A 61 8.90 1.81 3.12
CA THR A 61 7.63 1.08 3.09
C THR A 61 6.89 1.19 4.42
N GLU A 62 7.57 1.03 5.55
CA GLU A 62 6.98 1.20 6.89
C GLU A 62 6.45 2.63 7.12
N HIS A 63 7.19 3.66 6.66
CA HIS A 63 6.76 5.06 6.71
C HIS A 63 5.55 5.32 5.81
N LYS A 64 5.54 4.80 4.58
CA LYS A 64 4.37 4.88 3.68
C LYS A 64 3.14 4.24 4.32
N THR A 65 3.28 3.06 4.90
CA THR A 65 2.20 2.34 5.61
C THR A 65 1.68 3.12 6.82
N THR A 66 2.55 3.89 7.49
CA THR A 66 2.16 4.80 8.58
C THR A 66 1.29 5.97 8.07
N GLY A 67 1.29 6.23 6.76
CA GLY A 67 0.61 7.36 6.14
C GLY A 67 1.50 8.59 5.94
N MET A 68 2.82 8.43 6.03
CA MET A 68 3.79 9.49 5.71
C MET A 68 3.86 9.74 4.21
N ASN A 69 4.20 10.98 3.84
CA ASN A 69 4.29 11.42 2.46
C ASN A 69 5.64 12.08 2.10
N ALA A 70 6.57 12.20 3.05
CA ALA A 70 7.94 12.64 2.79
C ALA A 70 8.97 11.98 3.71
N ILE A 71 10.21 11.88 3.25
CA ILE A 71 11.36 11.50 4.09
C ILE A 71 12.50 12.50 3.94
N PHE A 72 13.25 12.69 5.02
CA PHE A 72 14.36 13.63 5.12
C PHE A 72 15.63 12.85 5.47
N VAL A 73 16.46 12.56 4.46
CA VAL A 73 17.56 11.60 4.60
C VAL A 73 18.90 12.31 4.65
N GLN A 74 19.70 12.04 5.68
CA GLN A 74 21.01 12.66 5.83
C GLN A 74 21.99 12.10 4.79
N VAL A 75 22.28 12.88 3.75
CA VAL A 75 23.19 12.50 2.66
C VAL A 75 24.61 13.05 2.86
N ARG A 76 24.75 14.02 3.76
CA ARG A 76 26.02 14.63 4.20
C ARG A 76 25.97 14.87 5.71
N SER A 77 26.85 14.20 6.45
CA SER A 77 26.88 14.27 7.92
C SER A 77 28.03 15.14 8.42
N GLN A 78 29.24 14.94 7.91
CA GLN A 78 30.45 15.62 8.39
C GLN A 78 31.49 15.85 7.29
N CYS A 79 31.11 16.61 6.25
CA CYS A 79 31.95 16.82 5.05
C CYS A 79 32.30 15.51 4.31
N ASP A 80 31.29 14.65 4.20
CA ASP A 80 31.32 13.35 3.54
C ASP A 80 30.02 13.14 2.74
N ALA A 81 30.03 12.20 1.79
CA ALA A 81 28.89 11.97 0.91
C ALA A 81 28.43 10.52 0.91
N LEU A 82 27.11 10.31 0.96
CA LEU A 82 26.46 9.02 0.69
C LEU A 82 26.12 8.88 -0.80
N TYR A 83 26.93 9.49 -1.67
CA TYR A 83 26.75 9.52 -3.12
C TYR A 83 28.08 9.86 -3.81
N PRO A 84 28.24 9.55 -5.10
CA PRO A 84 29.41 9.97 -5.87
C PRO A 84 29.52 11.51 -5.91
N ASN A 85 30.59 12.03 -5.30
CA ASN A 85 30.81 13.45 -5.15
C ASN A 85 32.27 13.80 -5.51
N PRO A 86 32.55 14.77 -6.40
CA PRO A 86 33.92 15.19 -6.69
C PRO A 86 34.52 16.10 -5.60
N TYR A 87 33.71 16.62 -4.67
CA TYR A 87 34.13 17.64 -3.70
C TYR A 87 34.45 17.08 -2.30
N GLU A 88 33.88 15.93 -1.93
CA GLU A 88 34.01 15.34 -0.59
C GLU A 88 34.07 13.82 -0.68
N PRO A 89 34.79 13.16 0.24
CA PRO A 89 34.97 11.71 0.20
C PRO A 89 33.67 10.96 0.52
N TRP A 90 33.60 9.70 0.10
CA TRP A 90 32.57 8.77 0.53
C TRP A 90 32.48 8.68 2.05
N SER A 91 31.26 8.63 2.58
CA SER A 91 31.04 8.52 4.01
C SER A 91 31.44 7.15 4.55
N ALA A 92 32.16 7.16 5.67
CA ALA A 92 32.55 5.94 6.38
C ALA A 92 31.34 5.17 6.93
N VAL A 93 30.15 5.74 6.99
CA VAL A 93 28.95 5.04 7.51
C VAL A 93 28.50 3.88 6.61
N LEU A 94 28.91 3.90 5.33
CA LEU A 94 28.62 2.83 4.36
C LEU A 94 29.60 1.65 4.51
N THR A 95 30.91 1.93 4.63
CA THR A 95 31.96 0.91 4.49
C THR A 95 32.85 0.74 5.72
N GLY A 96 32.69 1.59 6.73
CA GLY A 96 33.60 1.74 7.86
C GLY A 96 34.86 2.57 7.56
N ILE A 97 35.14 2.91 6.29
CA ILE A 97 36.34 3.62 5.87
C ILE A 97 35.96 4.81 4.98
N GLN A 98 36.32 6.02 5.39
CA GLN A 98 36.04 7.24 4.62
C GLN A 98 36.79 7.20 3.28
N GLY A 99 36.17 7.70 2.21
CA GLY A 99 36.75 7.71 0.86
C GLY A 99 36.53 6.41 0.08
N VAL A 100 36.07 5.33 0.73
CA VAL A 100 35.80 4.04 0.08
C VAL A 100 34.32 3.92 -0.29
N ALA A 101 34.04 3.75 -1.59
CA ALA A 101 32.70 3.50 -2.10
C ALA A 101 32.16 2.11 -1.67
N PRO A 102 30.83 1.92 -1.57
CA PRO A 102 30.24 0.61 -1.34
C PRO A 102 30.66 -0.44 -2.37
N SER A 103 30.63 -1.72 -1.96
CA SER A 103 30.91 -2.87 -2.84
C SER A 103 29.82 -3.94 -2.71
N PRO A 104 29.20 -4.42 -3.79
CA PRO A 104 29.28 -3.90 -5.16
C PRO A 104 28.95 -2.40 -5.26
N LEU A 105 29.57 -1.69 -6.20
CA LEU A 105 29.36 -0.26 -6.37
C LEU A 105 27.90 0.04 -6.71
N TYR A 106 27.32 0.99 -5.99
CA TYR A 106 26.05 1.63 -6.32
C TYR A 106 26.07 3.08 -5.85
N ASP A 107 25.13 3.88 -6.36
CA ASP A 107 24.87 5.24 -5.88
C ASP A 107 23.72 5.19 -4.85
N PRO A 108 23.99 5.33 -3.54
CA PRO A 108 22.96 5.24 -2.53
C PRO A 108 21.91 6.36 -2.65
N LEU A 109 22.30 7.59 -3.00
CA LEU A 109 21.35 8.69 -3.13
C LEU A 109 20.37 8.47 -4.28
N ALA A 110 20.87 8.06 -5.45
CA ALA A 110 20.00 7.75 -6.59
C ALA A 110 19.02 6.62 -6.24
N PHE A 111 19.52 5.55 -5.60
CA PHE A 111 18.69 4.44 -5.13
C PHE A 111 17.61 4.90 -4.15
N MET A 112 17.98 5.68 -3.12
CA MET A 112 17.07 6.14 -2.09
C MET A 112 15.97 7.06 -2.66
N ILE A 113 16.31 7.93 -3.61
CA ILE A 113 15.34 8.77 -4.32
C ILE A 113 14.35 7.90 -5.09
N ASN A 114 14.83 6.96 -5.90
CA ASN A 114 13.97 6.10 -6.71
C ASN A 114 13.00 5.27 -5.86
N GLU A 115 13.47 4.66 -4.77
CA GLU A 115 12.62 3.87 -3.86
C GLU A 115 11.59 4.71 -3.11
N THR A 116 11.91 5.97 -2.85
CA THR A 116 10.98 6.91 -2.20
C THR A 116 9.88 7.35 -3.17
N LYS A 117 10.27 7.73 -4.38
CA LYS A 117 9.35 8.26 -5.38
C LYS A 117 8.46 7.17 -5.98
N SER A 118 8.95 5.93 -6.11
CA SER A 118 8.12 4.78 -6.52
C SER A 118 6.97 4.49 -5.55
N ARG A 119 7.02 5.02 -4.32
CA ARG A 119 5.96 4.95 -3.30
C ARG A 119 5.13 6.23 -3.19
N GLY A 120 5.33 7.19 -4.10
CA GLY A 120 4.62 8.46 -4.13
C GLY A 120 4.95 9.36 -2.94
N MET A 121 6.16 9.29 -2.41
CA MET A 121 6.65 10.14 -1.32
C MET A 121 7.68 11.14 -1.84
N GLU A 122 7.78 12.29 -1.18
CA GLU A 122 8.83 13.27 -1.46
C GLU A 122 10.17 12.89 -0.79
N PHE A 123 11.27 13.08 -1.51
CA PHE A 123 12.62 12.89 -0.99
C PHE A 123 13.30 14.24 -0.74
N HIS A 124 13.66 14.49 0.52
CA HIS A 124 14.44 15.65 0.93
C HIS A 124 15.87 15.24 1.31
N ALA A 125 16.85 15.72 0.56
CA ALA A 125 18.26 15.49 0.86
C ALA A 125 18.71 16.39 2.01
N TRP A 126 19.08 15.78 3.14
CA TRP A 126 19.51 16.48 4.34
C TRP A 126 21.04 16.57 4.44
N PHE A 127 21.53 17.80 4.65
CA PHE A 127 22.93 18.12 4.85
C PHE A 127 23.10 18.78 6.22
N ASN A 128 24.09 18.33 6.99
CA ASN A 128 24.73 19.23 7.93
C ASN A 128 25.65 20.16 7.13
N PRO A 129 25.61 21.49 7.26
CA PRO A 129 26.43 22.39 6.43
C PRO A 129 27.88 22.54 6.91
N TYR A 130 28.13 22.66 8.22
CA TYR A 130 29.44 23.09 8.71
C TYR A 130 30.24 22.02 9.45
N ARG A 131 29.63 20.92 9.89
CA ARG A 131 30.36 19.87 10.61
C ARG A 131 31.42 19.25 9.69
N ALA A 132 32.68 19.28 10.10
CA ALA A 132 33.77 18.55 9.45
C ALA A 132 34.21 17.34 10.28
N MET A 133 34.22 17.45 11.60
CA MET A 133 34.41 16.32 12.52
C MET A 133 33.58 16.53 13.78
N ALA A 134 32.66 15.60 14.05
CA ALA A 134 31.84 15.63 15.27
C ALA A 134 32.67 15.44 16.55
N SER A 135 33.78 14.71 16.45
CA SER A 135 34.71 14.42 17.53
C SER A 135 36.14 14.42 16.97
N PHE A 136 37.03 15.21 17.57
CA PHE A 136 38.42 15.32 17.17
C PHE A 136 39.36 14.71 18.20
N THR A 137 40.15 13.75 17.73
CA THR A 137 41.39 13.25 18.33
C THR A 137 42.47 13.16 17.25
N PRO A 138 43.78 13.16 17.59
CA PRO A 138 44.84 12.96 16.60
C PRO A 138 44.65 11.69 15.76
N ALA A 139 44.19 10.59 16.38
CA ALA A 139 43.90 9.33 15.69
C ALA A 139 42.73 9.46 14.71
N SER A 140 41.60 10.04 15.13
CA SER A 140 40.45 10.25 14.24
C SER A 140 40.76 11.17 13.06
N TYR A 141 41.62 12.19 13.26
CA TYR A 141 42.05 13.09 12.20
C TYR A 141 43.01 12.39 11.23
N ALA A 142 43.94 11.58 11.75
CA ALA A 142 44.83 10.77 10.92
C ALA A 142 44.04 9.80 10.02
N ALA A 143 42.93 9.25 10.53
CA ALA A 143 42.07 8.30 9.81
C ALA A 143 41.19 8.91 8.70
N LEU A 144 41.08 10.24 8.60
CA LEU A 144 40.32 10.87 7.51
C LEU A 144 40.94 10.55 6.15
N ASP A 145 40.11 10.52 5.11
CA ASP A 145 40.62 10.46 3.74
C ASP A 145 41.45 11.72 3.41
N ALA A 146 42.48 11.60 2.56
CA ALA A 146 43.34 12.73 2.21
C ALA A 146 42.59 13.89 1.53
N SER A 147 41.51 13.58 0.80
CA SER A 147 40.64 14.58 0.15
C SER A 147 39.65 15.24 1.11
N HIS A 148 39.52 14.75 2.35
CA HIS A 148 38.62 15.35 3.32
C HIS A 148 38.97 16.82 3.57
N VAL A 149 37.97 17.70 3.60
CA VAL A 149 38.16 19.16 3.67
C VAL A 149 39.04 19.62 4.83
N ALA A 150 38.99 18.92 5.97
CA ALA A 150 39.84 19.23 7.12
C ALA A 150 41.34 19.01 6.86
N LYS A 151 41.69 18.11 5.93
CA LYS A 151 43.07 17.85 5.50
C LYS A 151 43.43 18.67 4.25
N ALA A 152 42.55 18.72 3.26
CA ALA A 152 42.79 19.41 2.01
C ALA A 152 42.81 20.95 2.16
N HIS A 153 42.01 21.49 3.09
CA HIS A 153 41.85 22.92 3.30
C HIS A 153 41.90 23.29 4.80
N PRO A 154 43.07 23.12 5.46
CA PRO A 154 43.17 23.33 6.91
C PRO A 154 42.85 24.77 7.34
N THR A 155 43.04 25.77 6.47
CA THR A 155 42.70 27.18 6.75
C THR A 155 41.20 27.46 6.79
N TRP A 156 40.37 26.54 6.28
CA TRP A 156 38.90 26.66 6.32
C TRP A 156 38.32 26.19 7.65
N ILE A 157 39.13 25.57 8.51
CA ILE A 157 38.65 24.89 9.71
C ILE A 157 38.67 25.81 10.92
N MET A 158 37.53 25.86 11.60
CA MET A 158 37.34 26.42 12.92
C MET A 158 37.38 25.29 13.95
N ASP A 159 38.36 25.34 14.84
CA ASP A 159 38.48 24.45 15.99
C ASP A 159 37.51 24.88 17.07
N VAL A 160 36.72 23.93 17.56
CA VAL A 160 35.73 24.17 18.62
C VAL A 160 36.06 23.28 19.80
N THR A 161 36.09 23.85 21.00
CA THR A 161 36.23 23.11 22.25
C THR A 161 35.06 23.40 23.16
N THR A 162 34.37 22.35 23.62
CA THR A 162 33.31 22.47 24.63
C THR A 162 33.95 22.73 25.99
N THR A 163 33.60 23.84 26.62
CA THR A 163 34.23 24.32 27.85
C THR A 163 34.04 23.35 29.02
N ALA A 164 32.86 22.72 29.13
CA ALA A 164 32.53 21.84 30.25
C ALA A 164 33.24 20.47 30.19
N SER A 165 33.42 19.90 29.00
CA SER A 165 33.94 18.54 28.82
C SER A 165 35.34 18.48 28.21
N GLY A 166 35.85 19.59 27.66
CA GLY A 166 37.06 19.61 26.85
C GLY A 166 36.91 18.89 25.50
N ALA A 167 35.70 18.45 25.14
CA ALA A 167 35.45 17.77 23.87
C ALA A 167 35.78 18.70 22.70
N LYS A 168 36.52 18.18 21.71
CA LYS A 168 36.98 18.94 20.55
C LYS A 168 36.21 18.54 19.30
N GLN A 169 35.89 19.51 18.48
CA GLN A 169 35.24 19.35 17.18
C GLN A 169 35.97 20.19 16.15
N LYS A 170 35.79 19.85 14.87
CA LYS A 170 36.23 20.68 13.74
C LYS A 170 35.02 21.05 12.90
N LEU A 171 34.81 22.35 12.69
CA LEU A 171 33.76 22.88 11.82
C LEU A 171 34.41 23.63 10.65
N LEU A 172 33.76 23.66 9.50
CA LEU A 172 34.03 24.66 8.48
C LEU A 172 33.69 26.04 9.06
N ASN A 173 34.59 27.01 8.92
CA ASN A 173 34.38 28.37 9.42
C ASN A 173 33.37 29.12 8.55
N PRO A 174 32.15 29.43 9.03
CA PRO A 174 31.13 30.07 8.20
C PRO A 174 31.53 31.48 7.73
N GLY A 175 32.52 32.11 8.37
CA GLY A 175 33.03 33.43 8.00
C GLY A 175 34.00 33.45 6.82
N ALA A 176 34.51 32.29 6.39
CA ALA A 176 35.43 32.19 5.26
C ALA A 176 34.63 32.13 3.94
N PRO A 177 34.90 33.03 2.96
CA PRO A 177 34.19 33.03 1.69
C PRO A 177 34.27 31.70 0.93
N GLU A 178 35.43 31.03 0.97
CA GLU A 178 35.68 29.76 0.29
C GLU A 178 34.82 28.63 0.87
N VAL A 179 34.58 28.64 2.18
CA VAL A 179 33.67 27.68 2.84
C VAL A 179 32.25 27.83 2.32
N LEU A 180 31.79 29.07 2.15
CA LEU A 180 30.46 29.33 1.61
C LEU A 180 30.35 28.78 0.17
N GLU A 181 31.34 29.04 -0.67
CA GLU A 181 31.35 28.50 -2.05
C GLU A 181 31.38 26.97 -2.06
N HIS A 182 32.21 26.35 -1.23
CA HIS A 182 32.30 24.89 -1.12
C HIS A 182 30.95 24.26 -0.74
N ILE A 183 30.28 24.78 0.29
CA ILE A 183 28.97 24.27 0.72
C ILE A 183 27.94 24.41 -0.41
N ILE A 184 27.90 25.56 -1.09
CA ILE A 184 27.00 25.77 -2.23
C ILE A 184 27.33 24.78 -3.36
N GLN A 185 28.61 24.54 -3.67
CA GLN A 185 29.00 23.58 -4.71
C GLN A 185 28.55 22.15 -4.38
N VAL A 186 28.77 21.69 -3.15
CA VAL A 186 28.35 20.36 -2.69
C VAL A 186 26.83 20.19 -2.79
N VAL A 187 26.06 21.16 -2.28
CA VAL A 187 24.58 21.06 -2.34
C VAL A 187 24.08 21.17 -3.78
N MET A 188 24.64 22.09 -4.57
CA MET A 188 24.22 22.28 -5.96
C MET A 188 24.65 21.13 -6.89
N HIS A 189 25.68 20.34 -6.52
CA HIS A 189 25.96 19.06 -7.18
C HIS A 189 24.76 18.12 -7.04
N VAL A 190 24.20 17.99 -5.85
CA VAL A 190 23.00 17.17 -5.63
C VAL A 190 21.81 17.74 -6.40
N VAL A 191 21.56 19.05 -6.31
CA VAL A 191 20.45 19.70 -7.01
C VAL A 191 20.54 19.47 -8.53
N ARG A 192 21.72 19.55 -9.13
CA ARG A 192 21.88 19.37 -10.58
C ARG A 192 21.70 17.90 -11.01
N ASN A 193 22.31 16.97 -10.28
CA ASN A 193 22.45 15.59 -10.74
C ASN A 193 21.35 14.64 -10.26
N TYR A 194 20.56 15.03 -9.26
CA TYR A 194 19.54 14.16 -8.67
C TYR A 194 18.14 14.80 -8.71
N ASP A 195 17.11 13.97 -8.76
CA ASP A 195 15.69 14.38 -8.80
C ASP A 195 15.07 14.45 -7.40
N VAL A 196 15.73 15.21 -6.51
CA VAL A 196 15.24 15.50 -5.16
C VAL A 196 14.02 16.42 -5.20
N ASP A 197 13.08 16.24 -4.28
CA ASP A 197 11.96 17.16 -4.10
C ASP A 197 12.36 18.36 -3.20
N GLY A 198 13.37 18.16 -2.34
CA GLY A 198 13.90 19.25 -1.52
C GLY A 198 15.32 19.07 -0.99
N ILE A 199 15.90 20.19 -0.56
CA ILE A 199 17.11 20.31 0.25
C ILE A 199 16.71 20.67 1.68
N HIS A 200 17.38 20.04 2.64
CA HIS A 200 17.11 20.21 4.06
C HIS A 200 18.40 20.46 4.83
N PHE A 201 18.47 21.51 5.65
CA PHE A 201 19.49 21.63 6.70
C PHE A 201 18.85 21.37 8.07
N ASP A 202 19.62 20.82 9.00
CA ASP A 202 19.24 20.70 10.40
C ASP A 202 19.64 21.96 11.20
N ASP A 203 19.91 21.79 12.50
CA ASP A 203 20.07 22.88 13.47
C ASP A 203 21.53 23.28 13.74
N TYR A 204 22.50 22.67 13.07
CA TYR A 204 23.92 22.95 13.31
C TYR A 204 24.45 24.12 12.46
N PHE A 205 24.74 25.23 13.13
CA PHE A 205 25.36 26.42 12.56
C PHE A 205 26.73 26.66 13.24
N TYR A 206 26.88 27.80 13.90
CA TYR A 206 27.93 28.01 14.91
C TYR A 206 27.56 27.30 16.22
N THR A 207 28.51 27.22 17.16
CA THR A 207 28.27 26.69 18.50
C THR A 207 28.07 27.80 19.52
N ASN A 208 27.38 27.45 20.62
CA ASN A 208 27.06 28.37 21.70
C ASN A 208 28.35 28.95 22.33
N PRO A 209 28.62 30.26 22.21
CA PRO A 209 29.82 30.87 22.74
C PRO A 209 29.87 30.88 24.28
N ALA A 210 28.74 30.64 24.96
CA ALA A 210 28.72 30.47 26.41
C ALA A 210 29.19 29.07 26.85
N LEU A 211 29.19 28.09 25.94
CA LEU A 211 29.52 26.69 26.22
C LEU A 211 30.74 26.19 25.45
N THR A 212 31.26 26.98 24.51
CA THR A 212 32.34 26.59 23.61
C THR A 212 33.29 27.76 23.36
N THR A 213 34.56 27.43 23.14
CA THR A 213 35.56 28.36 22.58
C THR A 213 35.87 27.95 21.15
N TYR A 214 36.01 28.94 20.26
CA TYR A 214 36.38 28.69 18.86
C TYR A 214 37.14 29.87 18.24
N ASN A 215 37.97 29.57 17.25
CA ASN A 215 39.01 30.46 16.71
C ASN A 215 38.63 31.12 15.37
N ASP A 216 37.65 32.01 15.39
CA ASP A 216 37.25 32.78 14.19
C ASP A 216 37.87 34.19 14.10
N ASP A 217 38.83 34.52 14.96
CA ASP A 217 39.43 35.87 15.06
C ASP A 217 40.10 36.35 13.78
N SER A 218 40.93 35.50 13.16
CA SER A 218 41.65 35.87 11.92
C SER A 218 40.68 36.07 10.76
N VAL A 219 39.70 35.17 10.63
CA VAL A 219 38.66 35.25 9.60
C VAL A 219 37.77 36.47 9.83
N TYR A 220 37.43 36.80 11.08
CA TYR A 220 36.71 38.03 11.41
C TYR A 220 37.52 39.28 11.03
N ALA A 221 38.80 39.35 11.39
CA ALA A 221 39.65 40.50 11.09
C ALA A 221 39.73 40.80 9.59
N ILE A 222 39.76 39.77 8.75
CA ILE A 222 39.88 39.88 7.30
C ILE A 222 38.50 40.07 6.61
N HIS A 223 37.47 39.38 7.09
CA HIS A 223 36.17 39.25 6.41
C HIS A 223 34.98 39.81 7.21
N ASN A 224 35.20 40.76 8.13
CA ASN A 224 34.10 41.37 8.90
C ASN A 224 33.08 42.14 8.04
N ARG A 225 33.43 42.52 6.81
CA ARG A 225 32.59 43.32 5.89
C ARG A 225 32.07 44.61 6.55
N GLY A 226 32.86 45.22 7.43
CA GLY A 226 32.48 46.43 8.18
C GLY A 226 31.52 46.19 9.36
N ILE A 227 31.17 44.94 9.68
CA ILE A 227 30.28 44.62 10.80
C ILE A 227 31.07 44.55 12.11
N ALA A 228 30.95 45.59 12.93
CA ALA A 228 31.69 45.72 14.19
C ALA A 228 31.22 44.75 15.29
N ASN A 229 29.92 44.42 15.34
CA ASN A 229 29.42 43.45 16.31
C ASN A 229 29.69 42.02 15.78
N ARG A 230 30.53 41.26 16.51
CA ARG A 230 30.90 39.90 16.08
C ARG A 230 29.71 38.96 15.97
N GLY A 231 28.70 39.09 16.83
CA GLY A 231 27.49 38.27 16.75
C GLY A 231 26.67 38.58 15.50
N ASP A 232 26.55 39.84 15.11
CA ASP A 232 25.89 40.25 13.87
C ASP A 232 26.67 39.78 12.65
N TRP A 233 28.00 39.80 12.70
CA TRP A 233 28.83 39.24 11.63
C TRP A 233 28.62 37.74 11.45
N ARG A 234 28.64 36.96 12.54
CA ARG A 234 28.37 35.50 12.51
C ARG A 234 26.98 35.21 11.94
N ARG A 235 25.97 35.95 12.37
CA ARG A 235 24.61 35.88 11.81
C ARG A 235 24.59 36.17 10.31
N SER A 236 25.24 37.26 9.89
CA SER A 236 25.35 37.65 8.47
C SER A 236 26.01 36.57 7.61
N ASN A 237 27.00 35.85 8.13
CA ASN A 237 27.64 34.73 7.41
C ASN A 237 26.63 33.61 7.11
N VAL A 238 25.88 33.18 8.12
CA VAL A 238 24.85 32.15 7.97
C VAL A 238 23.75 32.63 7.03
N ASP A 239 23.27 33.86 7.22
CA ASP A 239 22.24 34.50 6.39
C ASP A 239 22.66 34.51 4.90
N THR A 240 23.94 34.80 4.63
CA THR A 240 24.48 34.83 3.27
C THR A 240 24.48 33.44 2.64
N LEU A 241 24.85 32.38 3.37
CA LEU A 241 24.76 31.01 2.87
C LEU A 241 23.30 30.66 2.52
N VAL A 242 22.37 30.87 3.46
CA VAL A 242 20.95 30.52 3.28
C VAL A 242 20.37 31.25 2.07
N LYS A 243 20.58 32.56 1.95
CA LYS A 243 20.13 33.35 0.81
C LYS A 243 20.73 32.86 -0.51
N ARG A 244 22.06 32.75 -0.59
CA ARG A 244 22.73 32.41 -1.85
C ARG A 244 22.42 30.99 -2.30
N LEU A 245 22.29 30.05 -1.37
CA LEU A 245 21.89 28.69 -1.71
C LEU A 245 20.46 28.66 -2.25
N ASN A 246 19.52 29.34 -1.60
CA ASN A 246 18.15 29.47 -2.08
C ASN A 246 18.06 30.08 -3.48
N ASP A 247 18.77 31.17 -3.73
CA ASP A 247 18.82 31.82 -5.04
C ASP A 247 19.39 30.86 -6.11
N SER A 248 20.42 30.09 -5.75
CA SER A 248 21.05 29.11 -6.63
C SER A 248 20.10 27.95 -6.97
N ILE A 249 19.40 27.41 -5.97
CA ILE A 249 18.40 26.35 -6.15
C ILE A 249 17.28 26.85 -7.07
N LYS A 250 16.71 28.02 -6.77
CA LYS A 250 15.62 28.61 -7.55
C LYS A 250 15.99 28.84 -9.01
N THR A 251 17.23 29.23 -9.27
CA THR A 251 17.73 29.46 -10.62
C THR A 251 17.85 28.16 -11.43
N VAL A 252 18.29 27.06 -10.80
CA VAL A 252 18.61 25.80 -11.51
C VAL A 252 17.42 24.85 -11.56
N LYS A 253 16.70 24.68 -10.45
CA LYS A 253 15.51 23.83 -10.33
C LYS A 253 14.48 24.53 -9.44
N PRO A 254 13.67 25.46 -9.98
CA PRO A 254 12.75 26.28 -9.17
C PRO A 254 11.74 25.49 -8.34
N TRP A 255 11.43 24.25 -8.74
CA TRP A 255 10.56 23.33 -8.00
C TRP A 255 11.21 22.69 -6.77
N VAL A 256 12.55 22.65 -6.66
CA VAL A 256 13.23 22.07 -5.50
C VAL A 256 12.99 22.98 -4.30
N LYS A 257 12.48 22.38 -3.22
CA LYS A 257 12.16 23.05 -1.97
C LYS A 257 13.42 23.25 -1.15
N PHE A 258 13.60 24.40 -0.51
CA PHE A 258 14.68 24.58 0.47
C PHE A 258 14.11 24.85 1.86
N GLY A 259 14.51 24.08 2.86
CA GLY A 259 14.10 24.34 4.22
C GLY A 259 15.10 23.90 5.26
N ILE A 260 14.83 24.35 6.49
CA ILE A 260 15.78 24.25 7.60
C ILE A 260 15.03 23.84 8.86
N SER A 261 15.60 22.94 9.65
CA SER A 261 15.09 22.49 10.95
C SER A 261 15.91 23.10 12.09
N PRO A 262 15.62 24.35 12.51
CA PRO A 262 16.34 24.97 13.63
C PRO A 262 15.86 24.40 14.98
N THR A 263 16.58 24.69 16.07
CA THR A 263 16.09 24.38 17.42
C THR A 263 14.74 25.07 17.67
N GLY A 264 13.90 24.49 18.55
CA GLY A 264 12.52 24.98 18.71
C GLY A 264 12.36 26.39 19.27
N VAL A 265 13.39 27.00 19.88
CA VAL A 265 13.36 28.37 20.42
C VAL A 265 14.25 29.30 19.58
N TRP A 266 13.64 30.26 18.89
CA TRP A 266 14.37 31.32 18.17
C TRP A 266 15.03 32.31 19.12
N MET A 267 14.22 32.94 19.98
CA MET A 267 14.59 33.80 21.10
C MET A 267 13.48 33.75 22.15
N SER A 268 13.82 34.06 23.40
CA SER A 268 12.89 34.20 24.51
C SER A 268 12.54 35.67 24.81
N SER A 269 11.28 35.93 25.14
CA SER A 269 10.81 37.18 25.74
C SER A 269 11.12 37.19 27.26
N PRO A 270 11.39 38.34 27.90
CA PRO A 270 11.44 39.70 27.33
C PRO A 270 12.79 40.10 26.73
N ALA A 271 13.79 39.20 26.70
CA ALA A 271 15.11 39.50 26.17
C ALA A 271 15.09 39.92 24.69
N ASP A 272 14.16 39.36 23.91
CA ASP A 272 13.75 39.85 22.59
C ASP A 272 12.22 39.96 22.56
N ALA A 273 11.69 41.14 22.24
CA ALA A 273 10.25 41.40 22.23
C ALA A 273 9.50 40.56 21.18
N ALA A 274 10.17 40.11 20.13
CA ALA A 274 9.59 39.19 19.14
C ALA A 274 9.71 37.72 19.57
N GLY A 275 10.40 37.42 20.67
CA GLY A 275 10.64 36.07 21.17
C GLY A 275 9.40 35.37 21.71
N SER A 276 9.48 34.05 21.86
CA SER A 276 8.45 33.24 22.51
C SER A 276 8.42 33.49 24.02
N ASN A 277 7.26 33.27 24.66
CA ASN A 277 7.13 33.32 26.12
C ASN A 277 7.74 32.06 26.76
N THR A 278 9.05 31.89 26.57
CA THR A 278 9.86 30.80 27.08
C THR A 278 10.91 31.35 28.03
N SER A 279 11.36 30.56 29.00
CA SER A 279 12.39 31.01 29.94
C SER A 279 13.80 30.80 29.37
N ALA A 280 14.79 31.50 29.93
CA ALA A 280 16.19 31.20 29.66
C ALA A 280 16.51 29.78 30.18
N GLY A 281 17.08 28.92 29.33
CA GLY A 281 17.44 27.54 29.68
C GLY A 281 17.56 26.61 28.48
N ALA A 282 16.70 26.78 27.48
CA ALA A 282 16.87 26.15 26.16
C ALA A 282 17.75 26.99 25.24
N THR A 283 18.41 26.33 24.29
CA THR A 283 19.19 26.97 23.23
C THR A 283 18.32 27.91 22.40
N GLN A 284 18.67 29.20 22.41
CA GLN A 284 18.04 30.25 21.61
C GLN A 284 18.86 30.47 20.34
N HIS A 285 18.49 29.84 19.23
CA HIS A 285 19.40 29.69 18.10
C HIS A 285 19.82 31.00 17.42
N LYS A 286 19.07 32.11 17.53
CA LYS A 286 19.52 33.43 17.04
C LYS A 286 20.74 33.94 17.81
N LYS A 287 20.75 33.74 19.12
CA LYS A 287 21.83 34.17 20.02
C LYS A 287 22.95 33.15 20.08
N ASP A 288 22.60 31.89 20.30
CA ASP A 288 23.55 30.85 20.67
C ASP A 288 24.18 30.18 19.44
N LEU A 289 23.43 30.04 18.35
CA LEU A 289 23.90 29.38 17.11
C LEU A 289 24.04 30.36 15.93
N PHE A 290 23.73 31.64 16.16
CA PHE A 290 23.75 32.71 15.16
C PHE A 290 22.87 32.44 13.92
N ALA A 291 21.75 31.74 14.13
CA ALA A 291 20.78 31.41 13.09
C ALA A 291 19.57 32.36 13.11
N ASN A 292 19.36 33.18 12.07
CA ASN A 292 18.22 34.10 11.98
C ASN A 292 17.01 33.49 11.27
N SER A 293 16.50 32.36 11.76
CA SER A 293 15.37 31.65 11.14
C SER A 293 14.13 32.52 10.85
N ARG A 294 13.82 33.46 11.75
CA ARG A 294 12.74 34.44 11.55
C ARG A 294 12.99 35.38 10.36
N LEU A 295 14.23 35.86 10.17
CA LEU A 295 14.61 36.69 9.02
C LEU A 295 14.52 35.89 7.72
N TRP A 296 14.99 34.64 7.71
CA TRP A 296 14.99 33.80 6.51
C TRP A 296 13.57 33.60 5.96
N GLN A 297 12.59 33.41 6.84
CA GLN A 297 11.17 33.34 6.45
C GLN A 297 10.66 34.68 5.93
N GLN A 298 10.90 35.78 6.66
CA GLN A 298 10.48 37.13 6.27
C GLN A 298 10.98 37.52 4.87
N GLN A 299 12.20 37.11 4.54
CA GLN A 299 12.83 37.41 3.25
C GLN A 299 12.55 36.35 2.17
N GLY A 300 11.87 35.26 2.52
CA GLY A 300 11.59 34.17 1.58
C GLY A 300 12.83 33.41 1.11
N TRP A 301 13.87 33.36 1.94
CA TRP A 301 15.12 32.63 1.69
C TRP A 301 15.01 31.14 2.04
N VAL A 302 13.89 30.73 2.61
CA VAL A 302 13.48 29.33 2.77
C VAL A 302 12.04 29.18 2.31
N ASP A 303 11.69 27.98 1.85
CA ASP A 303 10.32 27.57 1.53
C ASP A 303 9.60 27.02 2.77
N TYR A 304 10.34 26.42 3.70
CA TYR A 304 9.78 25.94 4.96
C TYR A 304 10.79 26.00 6.11
N LEU A 305 10.28 26.07 7.34
CA LEU A 305 11.03 25.73 8.54
C LEU A 305 10.43 24.52 9.24
N ALA A 306 11.28 23.77 9.91
CA ALA A 306 10.89 22.61 10.70
C ALA A 306 11.38 22.72 12.15
N PRO A 307 10.83 23.63 12.98
CA PRO A 307 11.36 23.87 14.32
C PRO A 307 11.31 22.62 15.20
N GLN A 308 12.43 22.29 15.81
CA GLN A 308 12.61 21.13 16.69
C GLN A 308 12.02 21.39 18.08
N VAL A 309 10.69 21.34 18.21
CA VAL A 309 9.99 21.55 19.48
C VAL A 309 9.94 20.24 20.27
N TYR A 310 11.10 19.83 20.79
CA TYR A 310 11.30 18.52 21.43
C TYR A 310 10.97 18.53 22.92
N TRP A 311 9.87 19.17 23.27
CA TRP A 311 9.35 19.32 24.62
C TRP A 311 7.89 18.89 24.68
N TYR A 312 7.38 18.58 25.87
CA TYR A 312 5.99 18.17 26.05
C TYR A 312 5.07 19.37 26.27
N ILE A 313 3.77 19.16 26.08
CA ILE A 313 2.74 20.18 26.34
C ILE A 313 2.67 20.41 27.85
N GLY A 314 2.78 21.67 28.27
CA GLY A 314 2.84 22.08 29.67
C GLY A 314 4.24 22.01 30.29
N GLN A 315 5.30 21.76 29.51
CA GLN A 315 6.65 21.78 30.04
C GLN A 315 7.05 23.18 30.51
N THR A 316 7.42 23.32 31.79
CA THR A 316 7.87 24.60 32.35
C THR A 316 9.06 25.17 31.57
N GLY A 317 8.92 26.41 31.11
CA GLY A 317 9.97 27.17 30.42
C GLY A 317 10.09 26.93 28.92
N THR A 318 9.65 25.76 28.42
CA THR A 318 9.75 25.35 27.00
C THR A 318 8.51 24.58 26.57
N ASP A 319 7.32 25.09 26.89
CA ASP A 319 6.05 24.44 26.60
C ASP A 319 5.84 24.31 25.08
N TYR A 320 5.56 23.09 24.63
CA TYR A 320 5.21 22.82 23.24
C TYR A 320 4.05 23.71 22.75
N ASN A 321 3.02 23.92 23.56
CA ASN A 321 1.85 24.71 23.18
C ASN A 321 2.20 26.18 22.91
N ILE A 322 3.05 26.76 23.77
CA ILE A 322 3.54 28.13 23.61
C ILE A 322 4.36 28.25 22.34
N LEU A 323 5.25 27.28 22.09
CA LEU A 323 6.14 27.31 20.93
C LEU A 323 5.40 27.05 19.61
N ALA A 324 4.48 26.08 19.56
CA ALA A 324 3.64 25.83 18.39
C ALA A 324 2.81 27.08 18.03
N THR A 325 2.19 27.72 19.02
CA THR A 325 1.45 28.96 18.83
C THR A 325 2.35 30.10 18.34
N TRP A 326 3.57 30.22 18.88
CA TRP A 326 4.51 31.26 18.45
C TRP A 326 4.95 31.04 17.00
N TRP A 327 5.29 29.80 16.61
CA TRP A 327 5.67 29.47 15.23
C TRP A 327 4.51 29.66 14.25
N ASN A 328 3.28 29.29 14.65
CA ASN A 328 2.07 29.59 13.86
C ASN A 328 1.95 31.08 13.53
N ASN A 329 2.27 31.95 14.49
CA ASN A 329 2.18 33.40 14.33
C ASN A 329 3.42 34.03 13.67
N ASN A 330 4.49 33.26 13.46
CA ASN A 330 5.76 33.71 12.89
C ASN A 330 6.14 32.92 11.62
N ASN A 331 5.16 32.53 10.80
CA ASN A 331 5.36 31.77 9.56
C ASN A 331 5.72 32.64 8.34
N PHE A 332 5.33 33.93 8.33
CA PHE A 332 5.59 34.89 7.24
C PHE A 332 5.24 34.39 5.81
N GLY A 333 4.15 33.63 5.67
CA GLY A 333 3.72 33.06 4.40
C GLY A 333 4.62 31.92 3.90
N ARG A 334 5.36 31.27 4.80
CA ARG A 334 6.13 30.04 4.54
C ARG A 334 5.61 28.91 5.40
N HIS A 335 5.90 27.68 5.01
CA HIS A 335 5.40 26.54 5.76
C HIS A 335 6.16 26.34 7.06
N ILE A 336 5.43 25.97 8.10
CA ILE A 336 5.98 25.44 9.35
C ILE A 336 5.60 23.96 9.45
N TYR A 337 6.60 23.11 9.64
CA TYR A 337 6.41 21.69 9.92
C TYR A 337 6.94 21.38 11.33
N MET A 338 6.08 21.01 12.27
CA MET A 338 6.52 20.85 13.65
C MET A 338 7.42 19.62 13.81
N GLY A 339 8.64 19.82 14.31
CA GLY A 339 9.55 18.74 14.65
C GLY A 339 9.10 18.04 15.94
N GLN A 340 8.78 16.75 15.85
CA GLN A 340 8.30 15.94 16.98
C GLN A 340 9.39 15.00 17.52
N ALA A 341 9.53 14.94 18.84
CA ALA A 341 10.54 14.13 19.54
C ALA A 341 10.11 12.69 19.76
N GLY A 342 9.95 11.91 18.69
CA GLY A 342 9.64 10.48 18.78
C GLY A 342 10.66 9.72 19.64
N TYR A 343 11.94 10.09 19.58
CA TYR A 343 13.01 9.46 20.37
C TYR A 343 12.89 9.59 21.89
N LYS A 344 12.05 10.52 22.39
CA LYS A 344 11.77 10.67 23.83
C LYS A 344 10.61 9.79 24.30
N VAL A 345 9.75 9.34 23.40
CA VAL A 345 8.54 8.57 23.74
C VAL A 345 8.96 7.22 24.33
N GLY A 346 8.44 6.88 25.51
CA GLY A 346 8.76 5.66 26.24
C GLY A 346 10.16 5.60 26.85
N ASP A 347 10.97 6.66 26.74
CA ASP A 347 12.28 6.73 27.41
C ASP A 347 12.06 7.04 28.91
N ALA A 348 12.41 6.07 29.76
CA ALA A 348 12.27 6.16 31.21
C ALA A 348 13.11 7.28 31.86
N LEU A 349 14.11 7.82 31.15
CA LEU A 349 14.89 8.97 31.61
C LEU A 349 14.19 10.32 31.37
N GLN A 350 13.09 10.33 30.61
CA GLN A 350 12.29 11.53 30.36
C GLN A 350 11.21 11.72 31.43
N ASN A 351 10.61 12.91 31.43
CA ASN A 351 9.42 13.19 32.23
C ASN A 351 8.27 12.23 31.87
N ALA A 352 7.35 11.96 32.82
CA ALA A 352 6.17 11.12 32.63
C ALA A 352 5.36 11.44 31.36
N ALA A 353 5.30 12.71 30.96
CA ALA A 353 4.65 13.14 29.72
C ALA A 353 5.21 12.45 28.45
N PHE A 354 6.50 12.07 28.44
CA PHE A 354 7.08 11.27 27.36
C PHE A 354 7.30 9.80 27.76
N ALA A 355 7.69 9.54 29.00
CA ALA A 355 8.05 8.20 29.46
C ALA A 355 6.85 7.23 29.52
N THR A 356 5.65 7.72 29.85
CA THR A 356 4.49 6.85 30.12
C THR A 356 3.16 7.33 29.51
N ASP A 357 3.02 8.61 29.16
CA ASP A 357 1.78 9.14 28.60
C ASP A 357 1.65 8.88 27.08
N LEU A 358 0.85 7.88 26.72
CA LEU A 358 0.52 7.53 25.33
C LEU A 358 -0.21 8.63 24.56
N THR A 359 -0.78 9.63 25.24
CA THR A 359 -1.56 10.70 24.61
C THR A 359 -0.74 11.92 24.21
N GLN A 360 0.54 11.99 24.60
CA GLN A 360 1.35 13.19 24.40
C GLN A 360 1.54 13.56 22.93
N ILE A 361 2.00 12.64 22.08
CA ILE A 361 2.10 12.87 20.63
C ILE A 361 0.72 13.09 19.98
N PRO A 362 -0.32 12.28 20.26
CA PRO A 362 -1.68 12.57 19.81
C PRO A 362 -2.19 13.98 20.16
N ARG A 363 -1.87 14.51 21.34
CA ARG A 363 -2.25 15.88 21.75
C ARG A 363 -1.47 16.94 20.97
N GLN A 364 -0.18 16.72 20.71
CA GLN A 364 0.62 17.61 19.85
C GLN A 364 0.06 17.69 18.43
N VAL A 365 -0.24 16.55 17.80
CA VAL A 365 -0.83 16.55 16.44
C VAL A 365 -2.18 17.27 16.39
N ARG A 366 -3.05 17.08 17.39
CA ARG A 366 -4.34 17.81 17.47
C ARG A 366 -4.14 19.32 17.61
N LEU A 367 -3.16 19.74 18.42
CA LEU A 367 -2.82 21.14 18.57
C LEU A 367 -2.28 21.71 17.26
N ASP A 368 -1.32 21.04 16.62
CA ASP A 368 -0.74 21.48 15.36
C ASP A 368 -1.83 21.70 14.31
N ARG A 369 -2.78 20.76 14.18
CA ARG A 369 -3.88 20.89 13.22
C ARG A 369 -4.95 21.93 13.61
N SER A 370 -4.97 22.43 14.84
CA SER A 370 -5.85 23.54 15.22
C SER A 370 -5.26 24.92 14.88
N LEU A 371 -3.96 24.96 14.55
CA LEU A 371 -3.21 26.15 14.20
C LEU A 371 -3.11 26.28 12.66
N SER A 372 -3.76 27.29 12.09
CA SER A 372 -3.97 27.41 10.64
C SER A 372 -2.70 27.49 9.79
N ASN A 373 -1.58 27.91 10.37
CA ASN A 373 -0.31 28.09 9.67
C ASN A 373 0.70 26.98 9.95
N ILE A 374 0.33 25.98 10.75
CA ILE A 374 1.11 24.76 10.90
C ILE A 374 0.67 23.79 9.81
N SER A 375 1.58 23.47 8.90
CA SER A 375 1.26 22.74 7.67
C SER A 375 1.60 21.25 7.75
N GLY A 376 1.99 20.76 8.92
CA GLY A 376 2.25 19.34 9.18
C GLY A 376 3.35 19.11 10.21
N GLN A 377 3.90 17.90 10.23
CA GLN A 377 4.86 17.45 11.23
C GLN A 377 5.98 16.61 10.59
N ILE A 378 7.16 16.63 11.23
CA ILE A 378 8.27 15.74 10.90
C ILE A 378 8.73 15.08 12.21
N VAL A 379 8.80 13.75 12.22
CA VAL A 379 9.17 13.00 13.44
C VAL A 379 10.66 12.70 13.45
N TYR A 380 11.33 13.08 14.54
CA TYR A 380 12.69 12.64 14.85
C TYR A 380 12.62 11.47 15.84
N ASN A 381 12.96 10.25 15.45
CA ASN A 381 13.54 9.81 14.18
C ASN A 381 12.91 8.49 13.69
N THR A 382 13.45 7.95 12.59
CA THR A 382 12.96 6.72 11.98
C THR A 382 12.97 5.52 12.93
N ASN A 383 14.04 5.30 13.68
CA ASN A 383 14.08 4.20 14.64
C ASN A 383 13.03 4.35 15.74
N SER A 384 12.78 5.56 16.24
CA SER A 384 11.71 5.77 17.23
C SER A 384 10.33 5.39 16.70
N LEU A 385 10.01 5.75 15.46
CA LEU A 385 8.77 5.34 14.80
C LEU A 385 8.66 3.82 14.68
N ARG A 386 9.73 3.17 14.24
CA ARG A 386 9.75 1.72 14.03
C ARG A 386 9.63 0.94 15.34
N ASN A 387 10.32 1.39 16.38
CA ASN A 387 10.25 0.78 17.70
C ASN A 387 8.88 0.98 18.36
N ASN A 388 8.16 2.04 17.97
CA ASN A 388 6.78 2.33 18.36
C ASN A 388 6.52 2.23 19.90
N PRO A 389 7.37 2.82 20.76
CA PRO A 389 7.11 2.88 22.19
C PRO A 389 5.74 3.52 22.47
N LEU A 390 5.00 2.97 23.43
CA LEU A 390 3.66 3.43 23.79
C LEU A 390 2.62 3.42 22.64
N GLY A 391 2.89 2.76 21.51
CA GLY A 391 1.95 2.70 20.38
C GLY A 391 1.76 4.03 19.66
N PHE A 392 2.72 4.96 19.73
CA PHE A 392 2.53 6.29 19.13
C PHE A 392 2.47 6.25 17.60
N ARG A 393 3.24 5.38 16.93
CA ARG A 393 3.15 5.16 15.48
C ARG A 393 1.80 4.56 15.10
N ASP A 394 1.28 3.61 15.89
CA ASP A 394 -0.05 3.05 15.66
C ASP A 394 -1.12 4.13 15.78
N SER A 395 -0.98 5.01 16.78
CA SER A 395 -1.87 6.16 16.95
C SER A 395 -1.83 7.07 15.72
N LEU A 396 -0.64 7.38 15.19
CA LEU A 396 -0.51 8.15 13.94
C LEU A 396 -1.21 7.43 12.79
N GLN A 397 -0.89 6.16 12.55
CA GLN A 397 -1.43 5.39 11.43
C GLN A 397 -2.95 5.22 11.48
N LEU A 398 -3.51 4.86 12.64
CA LEU A 398 -4.91 4.47 12.77
C LEU A 398 -5.84 5.67 12.98
N ASN A 399 -5.36 6.74 13.62
CA ASN A 399 -6.21 7.85 14.05
C ASN A 399 -5.95 9.18 13.32
N PHE A 400 -4.72 9.44 12.90
CA PHE A 400 -4.35 10.75 12.34
C PHE A 400 -4.05 10.70 10.84
N TYR A 401 -3.34 9.69 10.38
CA TYR A 401 -2.86 9.52 9.00
C TYR A 401 -3.60 8.39 8.26
N ASN A 402 -4.76 7.96 8.78
CA ASN A 402 -5.60 6.91 8.22
C ASN A 402 -6.29 7.28 6.89
N LYS A 403 -6.15 8.52 6.44
CA LYS A 403 -6.56 8.99 5.11
C LYS A 403 -5.34 9.53 4.36
N PRO A 404 -5.23 9.29 3.04
CA PRO A 404 -4.20 9.92 2.22
C PRO A 404 -4.28 11.45 2.33
N ALA A 405 -3.12 12.09 2.32
CA ALA A 405 -3.02 13.54 2.28
C ALA A 405 -1.93 13.96 1.30
N LEU A 406 -2.24 14.98 0.52
CA LEU A 406 -1.26 15.67 -0.32
C LEU A 406 -0.34 16.52 0.56
N GLN A 407 0.83 16.86 0.05
CA GLN A 407 1.67 17.86 0.67
C GLN A 407 1.02 19.24 0.51
N PRO A 408 1.31 20.19 1.42
CA PRO A 408 0.86 21.58 1.29
C PRO A 408 1.39 22.23 0.00
N THR A 409 0.57 23.04 -0.66
CA THR A 409 0.96 23.77 -1.88
C THR A 409 1.91 24.92 -1.55
N MET A 410 2.85 25.23 -2.44
CA MET A 410 3.77 26.36 -2.27
C MET A 410 3.45 27.46 -3.29
N LEU A 411 2.33 28.16 -3.09
CA LEU A 411 1.79 29.15 -4.04
C LEU A 411 2.75 30.33 -4.33
N TRP A 412 3.75 30.56 -3.48
CA TRP A 412 4.80 31.56 -3.71
C TRP A 412 5.90 31.08 -4.66
N LYS A 413 5.97 29.78 -4.97
CA LYS A 413 6.87 29.20 -5.97
C LYS A 413 6.15 29.10 -7.32
N ASP A 414 4.94 28.53 -7.29
CA ASP A 414 4.09 28.37 -8.46
C ASP A 414 2.63 28.20 -8.04
N ASN A 415 1.71 28.76 -8.83
CA ASN A 415 0.27 28.68 -8.62
C ASN A 415 -0.50 28.23 -9.88
N VAL A 416 0.22 27.83 -10.93
CA VAL A 416 -0.37 27.23 -12.12
C VAL A 416 -0.70 25.78 -11.80
N VAL A 417 -1.91 25.35 -12.13
CA VAL A 417 -2.33 23.96 -11.94
C VAL A 417 -2.01 23.14 -13.19
N PRO A 418 -1.67 21.85 -13.05
CA PRO A 418 -1.43 21.00 -14.21
C PRO A 418 -2.71 20.81 -15.05
N ALA A 419 -2.53 20.41 -16.30
CA ALA A 419 -3.63 20.04 -17.19
C ALA A 419 -4.46 18.88 -16.60
N THR A 420 -5.76 18.87 -16.89
CA THR A 420 -6.72 17.92 -16.29
C THR A 420 -6.71 16.58 -17.03
N ALA A 421 -6.84 15.47 -16.29
CA ALA A 421 -7.08 14.14 -16.86
C ALA A 421 -8.46 14.08 -17.55
N THR A 422 -8.57 13.30 -18.62
CA THR A 422 -9.81 13.19 -19.41
C THR A 422 -10.23 11.74 -19.59
N SER A 423 -11.44 11.53 -20.13
CA SER A 423 -11.94 10.21 -20.51
C SER A 423 -11.90 9.17 -19.38
N LEU A 424 -12.19 9.60 -18.15
CA LEU A 424 -12.30 8.69 -17.02
C LEU A 424 -13.46 7.73 -17.25
N THR A 425 -13.19 6.44 -17.06
CA THR A 425 -14.14 5.34 -17.15
C THR A 425 -14.08 4.51 -15.88
N ALA A 426 -15.20 3.90 -15.50
CA ALA A 426 -15.31 2.97 -14.39
C ALA A 426 -16.03 1.71 -14.88
N VAL A 427 -15.34 0.57 -14.86
CA VAL A 427 -15.84 -0.70 -15.38
C VAL A 427 -15.79 -1.73 -14.25
N GLN A 428 -16.91 -2.37 -13.98
CA GLN A 428 -16.95 -3.45 -13.01
C GLN A 428 -16.25 -4.70 -13.56
N LEU A 429 -15.26 -5.21 -12.82
CA LEU A 429 -14.52 -6.44 -13.18
C LEU A 429 -14.97 -7.67 -12.37
N GLY A 430 -15.54 -7.43 -11.19
CA GLY A 430 -15.89 -8.46 -10.21
C GLY A 430 -16.93 -7.94 -9.24
N ASN A 431 -17.42 -8.82 -8.35
CA ASN A 431 -18.44 -8.46 -7.36
C ASN A 431 -18.06 -7.28 -6.49
N ASN A 432 -16.78 -7.17 -6.16
CA ASN A 432 -16.24 -6.14 -5.27
C ASN A 432 -15.10 -5.35 -5.95
N THR A 433 -15.02 -5.35 -7.28
CA THR A 433 -13.91 -4.71 -7.99
C THR A 433 -14.38 -3.83 -9.15
N ILE A 434 -13.91 -2.59 -9.16
CA ILE A 434 -14.09 -1.62 -10.24
C ILE A 434 -12.71 -1.22 -10.77
N GLN A 435 -12.50 -1.36 -12.07
CA GLN A 435 -11.34 -0.82 -12.77
C GLN A 435 -11.64 0.60 -13.27
N LEU A 436 -10.76 1.51 -12.94
CA LEU A 436 -10.75 2.87 -13.44
C LEU A 436 -9.68 3.02 -14.52
N ASN A 437 -9.99 3.70 -15.62
CA ASN A 437 -9.01 4.10 -16.63
C ASN A 437 -9.29 5.55 -17.04
N TRP A 438 -8.23 6.34 -17.24
CA TRP A 438 -8.32 7.71 -17.75
C TRP A 438 -7.19 7.99 -18.74
N VAL A 439 -7.26 9.13 -19.41
CA VAL A 439 -6.21 9.62 -20.32
C VAL A 439 -5.50 10.78 -19.62
N LYS A 440 -4.19 10.64 -19.43
CA LYS A 440 -3.34 11.72 -18.92
C LYS A 440 -3.19 12.82 -19.98
N PRO A 441 -3.07 14.09 -19.55
CA PRO A 441 -2.85 15.18 -20.49
C PRO A 441 -1.47 15.04 -21.17
N ALA A 442 -1.30 15.75 -22.29
CA ALA A 442 0.01 15.88 -22.92
C ALA A 442 1.04 16.48 -21.95
N THR A 443 2.27 15.98 -22.01
CA THR A 443 3.36 16.43 -21.15
C THR A 443 3.61 17.94 -21.35
N ALA A 444 3.49 18.71 -20.27
CA ALA A 444 3.79 20.13 -20.29
C ALA A 444 5.27 20.40 -20.57
N ILE A 445 5.56 21.52 -21.24
CA ILE A 445 6.93 21.97 -21.52
C ILE A 445 7.62 22.41 -20.21
N ASN A 446 6.92 23.24 -19.43
CA ASN A 446 7.39 23.68 -18.12
C ASN A 446 7.34 22.51 -17.14
N GLU A 447 8.47 22.23 -16.53
CA GLU A 447 8.64 21.15 -15.58
C GLU A 447 7.71 21.27 -14.36
N MET A 448 7.36 22.49 -13.94
CA MET A 448 6.46 22.71 -12.80
C MET A 448 5.00 22.34 -13.10
N ASP A 449 4.59 22.36 -14.38
CA ASP A 449 3.22 22.07 -14.82
C ASP A 449 3.01 20.59 -15.21
N LYS A 450 4.07 19.77 -15.17
CA LYS A 450 4.01 18.35 -15.53
C LYS A 450 3.24 17.58 -14.48
N VAL A 451 2.36 16.70 -14.95
CA VAL A 451 1.64 15.76 -14.08
C VAL A 451 2.63 14.75 -13.50
N LYS A 452 2.73 14.72 -12.17
CA LYS A 452 3.54 13.77 -11.40
C LYS A 452 2.69 12.61 -10.88
N GLN A 453 1.48 12.91 -10.43
CA GLN A 453 0.57 11.99 -9.75
C GLN A 453 -0.88 12.32 -10.07
N PHE A 454 -1.78 11.41 -9.72
CA PHE A 454 -3.23 11.61 -9.76
C PHE A 454 -3.83 11.38 -8.37
N VAL A 455 -4.86 12.16 -8.04
CA VAL A 455 -5.73 11.86 -6.90
C VAL A 455 -7.01 11.26 -7.44
N ILE A 456 -7.36 10.09 -6.93
CA ILE A 456 -8.60 9.41 -7.27
C ILE A 456 -9.57 9.62 -6.13
N TYR A 457 -10.75 10.13 -6.46
CA TYR A 457 -11.82 10.34 -5.51
C TYR A 457 -12.97 9.36 -5.73
N LYS A 458 -13.67 9.04 -4.64
CA LYS A 458 -14.82 8.14 -4.63
C LYS A 458 -15.93 8.72 -3.75
N ASN A 459 -17.10 8.92 -4.35
CA ASN A 459 -18.33 9.35 -3.66
C ASN A 459 -19.47 8.35 -3.88
N ILE A 460 -20.37 8.29 -2.90
CA ILE A 460 -21.59 7.50 -2.96
C ILE A 460 -22.77 8.46 -2.99
N ASN A 461 -23.61 8.36 -4.02
CA ASN A 461 -24.88 9.11 -4.14
C ASN A 461 -24.76 10.65 -4.02
N THR A 462 -23.58 11.22 -4.24
CA THR A 462 -23.32 12.66 -4.11
C THR A 462 -22.46 13.20 -5.24
N ALA A 463 -22.52 14.52 -5.42
CA ALA A 463 -21.70 15.26 -6.39
C ALA A 463 -20.21 15.25 -5.98
N PRO A 464 -19.28 15.63 -6.88
CA PRO A 464 -17.85 15.67 -6.56
C PRO A 464 -17.52 16.62 -5.41
N VAL A 465 -16.77 16.11 -4.43
CA VAL A 465 -16.20 16.90 -3.33
C VAL A 465 -14.71 16.58 -3.25
N ILE A 466 -13.87 17.53 -3.67
CA ILE A 466 -12.41 17.37 -3.62
C ILE A 466 -11.79 17.98 -2.38
N THR A 467 -12.52 18.73 -1.54
CA THR A 467 -11.94 19.46 -0.39
C THR A 467 -11.75 18.60 0.86
N ASN A 468 -12.40 17.44 0.94
CA ASN A 468 -12.41 16.57 2.11
C ASN A 468 -11.62 15.28 1.84
N ALA A 469 -10.62 14.99 2.67
CA ALA A 469 -9.75 13.82 2.54
C ALA A 469 -10.50 12.48 2.64
N ASN A 470 -11.69 12.46 3.25
CA ASN A 470 -12.50 11.24 3.33
C ASN A 470 -12.98 10.74 1.96
N HIS A 471 -12.98 11.60 0.95
CA HIS A 471 -13.35 11.23 -0.41
C HIS A 471 -12.14 10.83 -1.27
N ILE A 472 -10.91 10.98 -0.76
CA ILE A 472 -9.72 10.48 -1.45
C ILE A 472 -9.68 8.97 -1.28
N LEU A 473 -9.84 8.26 -2.39
CA LEU A 473 -9.65 6.82 -2.44
C LEU A 473 -8.16 6.48 -2.39
N THR A 474 -7.36 7.15 -3.23
CA THR A 474 -5.91 7.00 -3.24
C THR A 474 -5.23 8.17 -3.94
N ILE A 475 -3.90 8.26 -3.76
CA ILE A 475 -3.01 9.13 -4.52
C ILE A 475 -2.01 8.19 -5.21
N THR A 476 -1.94 8.24 -6.54
CA THR A 476 -1.04 7.36 -7.30
C THR A 476 0.43 7.69 -7.00
N ALA A 477 1.32 6.71 -7.10
CA ALA A 477 2.74 6.95 -6.89
C ALA A 477 3.39 7.77 -8.01
N THR A 478 2.90 7.58 -9.24
CA THR A 478 3.36 8.22 -10.47
C THR A 478 2.15 8.59 -11.35
N ASP A 479 2.40 9.06 -12.57
CA ASP A 479 1.41 9.45 -13.58
C ASP A 479 0.74 8.26 -14.30
N ILE A 480 0.47 7.16 -13.58
CA ILE A 480 -0.27 6.01 -14.12
C ILE A 480 -1.69 6.42 -14.56
N GLU A 481 -2.28 5.63 -15.46
CA GLU A 481 -3.58 5.93 -16.10
C GLU A 481 -4.69 4.94 -15.72
N THR A 482 -4.43 4.07 -14.74
CA THR A 482 -5.36 3.03 -14.29
C THR A 482 -5.30 2.80 -12.78
N PHE A 483 -6.40 2.36 -12.19
CA PHE A 483 -6.50 1.97 -10.78
C PHE A 483 -7.58 0.92 -10.59
N ILE A 484 -7.38 -0.01 -9.65
CA ILE A 484 -8.40 -1.00 -9.25
C ILE A 484 -8.89 -0.67 -7.85
N ASP A 485 -10.17 -0.32 -7.75
CA ASP A 485 -10.89 -0.23 -6.48
C ASP A 485 -11.45 -1.60 -6.12
N ALA A 486 -10.84 -2.27 -5.15
CA ALA A 486 -11.19 -3.63 -4.73
C ALA A 486 -12.06 -3.70 -3.46
N ASP A 487 -12.61 -2.55 -3.03
CA ASP A 487 -13.46 -2.44 -1.84
C ASP A 487 -14.78 -1.74 -2.19
N VAL A 488 -15.48 -2.31 -3.18
CA VAL A 488 -16.81 -1.83 -3.58
C VAL A 488 -17.88 -2.80 -3.10
N LEU A 489 -18.98 -2.24 -2.61
CA LEU A 489 -20.15 -2.98 -2.16
C LEU A 489 -21.13 -3.11 -3.32
N PRO A 490 -21.79 -4.27 -3.48
CA PRO A 490 -22.82 -4.45 -4.49
C PRO A 490 -24.04 -3.58 -4.18
N ASN A 491 -24.77 -3.22 -5.23
CA ASN A 491 -25.95 -2.36 -5.27
C ASN A 491 -25.70 -0.92 -4.76
N VAL A 492 -24.46 -0.43 -4.88
CA VAL A 492 -24.08 0.94 -4.56
C VAL A 492 -23.69 1.67 -5.84
N ILE A 493 -24.20 2.90 -6.01
CA ILE A 493 -23.79 3.79 -7.09
C ILE A 493 -22.55 4.57 -6.63
N TYR A 494 -21.44 4.32 -7.32
CA TYR A 494 -20.19 5.01 -7.09
C TYR A 494 -19.96 6.07 -8.18
N ASN A 495 -19.54 7.26 -7.74
CA ASN A 495 -19.07 8.34 -8.59
C ASN A 495 -17.56 8.48 -8.39
N TYR A 496 -16.79 8.28 -9.45
CA TYR A 496 -15.34 8.49 -9.48
C TYR A 496 -14.99 9.74 -10.27
N TYR A 497 -13.93 10.41 -9.85
CA TYR A 497 -13.32 11.52 -10.56
C TYR A 497 -11.84 11.61 -10.19
N VAL A 498 -11.04 12.14 -11.11
CA VAL A 498 -9.58 12.22 -10.99
C VAL A 498 -9.13 13.66 -11.13
N THR A 499 -8.12 14.06 -10.36
CA THR A 499 -7.39 15.32 -10.54
C THR A 499 -5.92 15.03 -10.79
N SER A 500 -5.29 15.84 -11.64
CA SER A 500 -3.84 15.82 -11.87
C SER A 500 -3.12 16.61 -10.79
N ILE A 501 -1.95 16.12 -10.37
CA ILE A 501 -1.07 16.75 -9.38
C ILE A 501 0.30 16.99 -9.98
N ASP A 502 0.82 18.20 -9.83
CA ASP A 502 2.19 18.52 -10.22
C ASP A 502 3.20 18.33 -9.08
N ARG A 503 4.47 18.65 -9.34
CA ARG A 503 5.54 18.47 -8.35
C ARG A 503 5.52 19.46 -7.19
N LEU A 504 4.80 20.57 -7.30
CA LEU A 504 4.56 21.52 -6.20
C LEU A 504 3.21 21.28 -5.51
N ASN A 505 2.56 20.17 -5.86
CA ASN A 505 1.29 19.69 -5.36
C ASN A 505 0.09 20.58 -5.73
N ASN A 506 0.22 21.43 -6.75
CA ASN A 506 -0.94 22.11 -7.32
C ASN A 506 -1.83 21.06 -8.00
N GLU A 507 -3.13 21.29 -7.93
CA GLU A 507 -4.13 20.29 -8.27
C GLU A 507 -5.07 20.85 -9.32
N SER A 508 -5.25 20.11 -10.41
CA SER A 508 -6.14 20.50 -11.49
C SER A 508 -7.61 20.53 -11.04
N VAL A 509 -8.48 21.08 -11.90
CA VAL A 509 -9.91 20.80 -11.79
C VAL A 509 -10.20 19.30 -11.99
N VAL A 510 -11.39 18.85 -11.59
CA VAL A 510 -11.79 17.45 -11.73
C VAL A 510 -11.96 17.04 -13.21
N SER A 511 -11.66 15.78 -13.51
CA SER A 511 -12.03 15.13 -14.76
C SER A 511 -13.55 15.07 -14.95
N ASN A 512 -13.99 14.45 -16.06
CA ASN A 512 -15.36 13.95 -16.14
C ASN A 512 -15.65 12.97 -14.99
N ILE A 513 -16.92 12.86 -14.61
CA ILE A 513 -17.38 11.90 -13.59
C ILE A 513 -17.64 10.56 -14.27
N ALA A 514 -17.09 9.48 -13.72
CA ALA A 514 -17.44 8.12 -14.09
C ALA A 514 -18.36 7.53 -13.02
N THR A 515 -19.60 7.27 -13.40
CA THR A 515 -20.61 6.66 -12.53
C THR A 515 -20.78 5.19 -12.87
N VAL A 516 -20.74 4.34 -11.85
CA VAL A 516 -20.99 2.90 -11.99
C VAL A 516 -21.93 2.43 -10.89
N ASN A 517 -22.97 1.69 -11.28
CA ASN A 517 -23.81 0.96 -10.35
C ASN A 517 -23.17 -0.42 -10.14
N ALA A 518 -22.48 -0.61 -9.02
CA ALA A 518 -21.86 -1.89 -8.71
C ALA A 518 -22.97 -2.93 -8.54
N VAL A 519 -23.01 -3.97 -9.36
CA VAL A 519 -23.99 -5.06 -9.26
C VAL A 519 -23.31 -6.34 -8.79
N VAL A 520 -24.07 -7.33 -8.33
CA VAL A 520 -23.46 -8.67 -8.19
C VAL A 520 -23.28 -9.23 -9.60
N LEU A 521 -22.05 -9.54 -9.97
CA LEU A 521 -21.77 -10.27 -11.20
C LEU A 521 -22.08 -11.76 -10.99
N PRO A 522 -22.71 -12.43 -11.96
CA PRO A 522 -22.94 -13.86 -11.88
C PRO A 522 -21.62 -14.63 -11.76
N LEU A 523 -21.67 -15.78 -11.09
CA LEU A 523 -20.56 -16.72 -10.99
C LEU A 523 -19.93 -17.06 -12.36
N THR A 524 -18.60 -17.12 -12.43
CA THR A 524 -17.89 -17.55 -13.63
C THR A 524 -17.59 -19.05 -13.59
N VAL A 525 -18.03 -19.77 -14.62
CA VAL A 525 -17.63 -21.17 -14.89
C VAL A 525 -16.37 -21.14 -15.75
N LEU A 526 -15.26 -21.67 -15.21
CA LEU A 526 -13.97 -21.73 -15.93
C LEU A 526 -13.98 -22.83 -16.99
N HIS A 527 -14.53 -23.99 -16.63
CA HIS A 527 -14.64 -25.15 -17.50
C HIS A 527 -15.91 -25.91 -17.15
N PHE A 528 -16.63 -26.42 -18.14
CA PHE A 528 -17.74 -27.35 -17.95
C PHE A 528 -17.66 -28.44 -19.01
N ASN A 529 -17.80 -29.70 -18.63
CA ASN A 529 -17.73 -30.83 -19.55
C ASN A 529 -18.80 -31.88 -19.21
N ALA A 530 -19.21 -32.62 -20.24
CA ALA A 530 -20.16 -33.71 -20.16
C ALA A 530 -19.67 -34.87 -21.04
N GLU A 531 -19.42 -36.04 -20.44
CA GLU A 531 -18.86 -37.18 -21.14
C GLU A 531 -19.61 -38.47 -20.85
N LYS A 532 -19.77 -39.29 -21.89
CA LYS A 532 -20.31 -40.64 -21.77
C LYS A 532 -19.31 -41.52 -21.01
N THR A 533 -19.78 -42.18 -19.97
CA THR A 533 -19.02 -43.17 -19.19
C THR A 533 -19.10 -44.57 -19.83
N ILE A 534 -18.20 -45.47 -19.43
CA ILE A 534 -18.18 -46.87 -19.89
C ILE A 534 -19.49 -47.64 -19.61
N ASN A 535 -20.24 -47.23 -18.58
CA ASN A 535 -21.52 -47.84 -18.21
C ASN A 535 -22.73 -47.13 -18.85
N ASN A 536 -22.51 -46.33 -19.91
CA ASN A 536 -23.53 -45.52 -20.60
C ASN A 536 -24.22 -44.44 -19.75
N ASN A 537 -23.68 -44.06 -18.58
CA ASN A 537 -24.10 -42.86 -17.84
C ASN A 537 -23.37 -41.61 -18.36
N VAL A 538 -23.79 -40.41 -17.97
CA VAL A 538 -23.06 -39.16 -18.30
C VAL A 538 -22.38 -38.58 -17.08
N GLN A 539 -21.06 -38.40 -17.15
CA GLN A 539 -20.28 -37.71 -16.13
C GLN A 539 -20.17 -36.23 -16.48
N LEU A 540 -20.42 -35.38 -15.48
CA LEU A 540 -20.36 -33.94 -15.59
C LEU A 540 -19.28 -33.42 -14.65
N THR A 541 -18.37 -32.62 -15.17
CA THR A 541 -17.33 -31.94 -14.39
C THR A 541 -17.30 -30.46 -14.72
N TRP A 542 -17.13 -29.61 -13.73
CA TRP A 542 -16.91 -28.19 -13.95
C TRP A 542 -16.06 -27.58 -12.86
N GLU A 543 -15.40 -26.49 -13.20
CA GLU A 543 -14.66 -25.66 -12.28
C GLU A 543 -15.30 -24.26 -12.27
N THR A 544 -15.47 -23.71 -11.08
CA THR A 544 -15.97 -22.34 -10.88
C THR A 544 -14.89 -21.48 -10.26
N ALA A 545 -14.95 -20.17 -10.51
CA ALA A 545 -14.08 -19.19 -9.87
C ALA A 545 -14.90 -18.15 -9.10
N ASN A 546 -14.42 -17.75 -7.92
CA ASN A 546 -15.00 -16.67 -7.11
C ASN A 546 -16.48 -16.90 -6.70
N GLU A 547 -16.79 -18.06 -6.12
CA GLU A 547 -18.10 -18.38 -5.52
C GLU A 547 -18.40 -17.58 -4.23
N ILE A 548 -18.40 -16.25 -4.31
CA ILE A 548 -18.59 -15.38 -3.13
C ILE A 548 -20.08 -15.21 -2.81
N ASN A 549 -20.92 -15.04 -3.84
CA ASN A 549 -22.34 -14.70 -3.71
C ASN A 549 -23.30 -15.76 -4.26
N THR A 550 -22.77 -16.89 -4.73
CA THR A 550 -23.58 -18.00 -5.22
C THR A 550 -24.20 -18.76 -4.05
N ASN A 551 -25.48 -19.11 -4.20
CA ASN A 551 -26.22 -19.92 -3.24
C ASN A 551 -26.09 -21.40 -3.60
N TYR A 552 -26.50 -21.75 -4.83
CA TYR A 552 -26.44 -23.12 -5.33
C TYR A 552 -26.33 -23.16 -6.85
N ILE A 553 -25.90 -24.31 -7.37
CA ILE A 553 -25.80 -24.63 -8.79
C ILE A 553 -26.81 -25.73 -9.10
N GLU A 554 -27.69 -25.51 -10.07
CA GLU A 554 -28.56 -26.54 -10.62
C GLU A 554 -27.94 -27.09 -11.91
N VAL A 555 -27.87 -28.41 -12.04
CA VAL A 555 -27.60 -29.04 -13.33
C VAL A 555 -28.93 -29.33 -13.98
N GLU A 556 -29.08 -28.89 -15.22
CA GLU A 556 -30.26 -29.13 -16.03
C GLU A 556 -29.92 -29.98 -17.27
N ARG A 557 -30.89 -30.79 -17.70
CA ARG A 557 -30.77 -31.71 -18.83
C ARG A 557 -31.97 -31.62 -19.76
N ALA A 558 -31.74 -31.69 -21.06
CA ALA A 558 -32.76 -31.88 -22.11
C ALA A 558 -32.43 -33.12 -22.96
N LEU A 559 -33.44 -33.72 -23.60
CA LEU A 559 -33.30 -34.92 -24.46
C LEU A 559 -33.92 -34.64 -25.83
N ASN A 560 -33.10 -34.66 -26.88
CA ASN A 560 -33.49 -34.43 -28.29
C ASN A 560 -34.16 -33.07 -28.58
N ASP A 561 -34.31 -32.21 -27.57
CA ASP A 561 -34.90 -30.89 -27.64
C ASP A 561 -34.14 -29.90 -26.73
N ASN A 562 -34.67 -28.69 -26.58
CA ASN A 562 -34.14 -27.67 -25.67
C ASN A 562 -34.98 -27.53 -24.40
N ASN A 563 -35.78 -28.54 -24.02
CA ASN A 563 -36.62 -28.49 -22.84
C ASN A 563 -35.85 -28.96 -21.59
N PHE A 564 -35.06 -28.05 -21.03
CA PHE A 564 -34.21 -28.32 -19.89
C PHE A 564 -35.01 -28.58 -18.60
N LYS A 565 -34.76 -29.72 -17.98
CA LYS A 565 -35.29 -30.09 -16.66
C LYS A 565 -34.16 -30.19 -15.66
N LYS A 566 -34.39 -29.69 -14.46
CA LYS A 566 -33.46 -29.84 -13.34
C LYS A 566 -33.28 -31.32 -12.98
N ILE A 567 -32.02 -31.75 -12.86
CA ILE A 567 -31.67 -33.12 -12.46
C ILE A 567 -30.95 -33.18 -11.11
N ILE A 568 -30.17 -32.15 -10.74
CA ILE A 568 -29.52 -32.07 -9.43
C ILE A 568 -29.36 -30.62 -9.00
N THR A 569 -29.34 -30.38 -7.69
CA THR A 569 -28.96 -29.11 -7.07
C THR A 569 -27.79 -29.37 -6.13
N LEU A 570 -26.73 -28.57 -6.25
CA LEU A 570 -25.54 -28.62 -5.43
C LEU A 570 -25.36 -27.28 -4.72
N GLN A 571 -25.08 -27.29 -3.43
CA GLN A 571 -24.76 -26.05 -2.71
C GLN A 571 -23.43 -25.50 -3.20
N ALA A 572 -23.34 -24.17 -3.36
CA ALA A 572 -22.08 -23.53 -3.73
C ALA A 572 -21.09 -23.59 -2.57
N ASN A 573 -19.81 -23.77 -2.87
CA ASN A 573 -18.74 -23.79 -1.90
C ASN A 573 -18.15 -22.39 -1.72
N THR A 574 -18.80 -21.61 -0.85
CA THR A 574 -18.39 -20.25 -0.54
C THR A 574 -17.17 -20.24 0.39
N GLY A 575 -15.96 -20.22 -0.17
CA GLY A 575 -14.73 -20.17 0.64
C GLY A 575 -13.41 -20.38 -0.12
N SER A 576 -13.46 -20.90 -1.35
CA SER A 576 -12.28 -21.15 -2.19
C SER A 576 -12.21 -20.20 -3.38
N LEU A 577 -10.99 -19.91 -3.85
CA LEU A 577 -10.76 -19.11 -5.07
C LEU A 577 -11.29 -19.82 -6.33
N SER A 578 -11.14 -21.15 -6.38
CA SER A 578 -11.83 -22.03 -7.33
C SER A 578 -12.29 -23.32 -6.67
N TYR A 579 -13.25 -24.01 -7.27
CA TYR A 579 -13.73 -25.30 -6.80
C TYR A 579 -14.13 -26.22 -7.96
N ASP A 580 -13.64 -27.47 -7.89
CA ASP A 580 -13.97 -28.53 -8.84
C ASP A 580 -15.19 -29.31 -8.39
N TYR A 581 -16.21 -29.33 -9.24
CA TYR A 581 -17.41 -30.13 -9.07
C TYR A 581 -17.42 -31.33 -9.99
N LYS A 582 -18.01 -32.42 -9.49
CA LYS A 582 -18.21 -33.65 -10.24
C LYS A 582 -19.54 -34.29 -9.86
N THR A 583 -20.33 -34.65 -10.85
CA THR A 583 -21.53 -35.47 -10.67
C THR A 583 -21.73 -36.43 -11.83
N THR A 584 -22.61 -37.41 -11.66
CA THR A 584 -22.97 -38.38 -12.71
C THR A 584 -24.48 -38.43 -12.85
N ASP A 585 -24.97 -38.26 -14.07
CA ASP A 585 -26.36 -38.53 -14.41
C ASP A 585 -26.52 -40.01 -14.74
N PHE A 586 -27.11 -40.75 -13.80
CA PHE A 586 -27.41 -42.18 -13.92
C PHE A 586 -28.76 -42.47 -14.60
N ASN A 587 -29.56 -41.44 -14.89
CA ASN A 587 -30.94 -41.59 -15.38
C ASN A 587 -31.03 -41.29 -16.87
N VAL A 588 -30.02 -41.73 -17.64
CA VAL A 588 -29.96 -41.65 -19.10
C VAL A 588 -30.28 -43.03 -19.67
N VAL A 589 -31.52 -43.25 -20.09
CA VAL A 589 -32.03 -44.60 -20.42
C VAL A 589 -32.50 -44.75 -21.87
N GLU A 590 -32.54 -43.65 -22.60
CA GLU A 590 -33.03 -43.60 -23.99
C GLU A 590 -31.91 -43.22 -24.96
N ASN A 591 -31.93 -43.83 -26.16
CA ASN A 591 -31.10 -43.40 -27.28
C ASN A 591 -31.44 -41.96 -27.65
N GLY A 592 -30.42 -41.13 -27.82
CA GLY A 592 -30.64 -39.74 -28.20
C GLY A 592 -29.46 -38.82 -27.90
N THR A 593 -29.69 -37.55 -28.19
CA THR A 593 -28.77 -36.47 -27.83
C THR A 593 -29.24 -35.83 -26.53
N TYR A 594 -28.39 -35.89 -25.51
CA TYR A 594 -28.58 -35.21 -24.24
C TYR A 594 -27.83 -33.88 -24.24
N TYR A 595 -28.50 -32.84 -23.77
CA TYR A 595 -27.92 -31.51 -23.59
C TYR A 595 -27.88 -31.20 -22.09
N TYR A 596 -26.74 -30.69 -21.62
CA TYR A 596 -26.54 -30.31 -20.22
C TYR A 596 -26.12 -28.85 -20.12
N ARG A 597 -26.61 -28.17 -19.09
CA ARG A 597 -26.16 -26.83 -18.69
C ARG A 597 -26.20 -26.68 -17.18
N LEU A 598 -25.43 -25.73 -16.68
CA LEU A 598 -25.47 -25.29 -15.28
C LEU A 598 -26.30 -24.03 -15.18
N LYS A 599 -27.14 -23.94 -14.15
CA LYS A 599 -27.82 -22.73 -13.72
C LYS A 599 -27.27 -22.34 -12.36
N MET A 600 -26.53 -21.25 -12.32
CA MET A 600 -25.91 -20.75 -11.10
C MET A 600 -26.83 -19.72 -10.49
N VAL A 601 -27.29 -19.95 -9.27
CA VAL A 601 -28.26 -19.11 -8.58
C VAL A 601 -27.58 -18.42 -7.40
N ASP A 602 -27.66 -17.09 -7.37
CA ASP A 602 -27.08 -16.25 -6.33
C ASP A 602 -27.98 -16.16 -5.08
N LYS A 603 -27.42 -15.71 -3.96
CA LYS A 603 -28.14 -15.54 -2.67
C LYS A 603 -29.32 -14.56 -2.77
N ASN A 604 -29.32 -13.66 -3.75
CA ASN A 604 -30.41 -12.72 -4.03
C ASN A 604 -31.45 -13.25 -5.02
N GLY A 605 -31.31 -14.50 -5.51
CA GLY A 605 -32.23 -15.16 -6.43
C GLY A 605 -31.99 -14.87 -7.92
N GLN A 606 -31.02 -14.03 -8.28
CA GLN A 606 -30.59 -13.88 -9.67
C GLN A 606 -29.86 -15.13 -10.16
N TYR A 607 -29.86 -15.39 -11.47
CA TYR A 607 -29.19 -16.56 -12.02
C TYR A 607 -28.56 -16.33 -13.39
N ALA A 608 -27.53 -17.11 -13.69
CA ALA A 608 -26.92 -17.20 -15.02
C ALA A 608 -26.78 -18.66 -15.45
N TYR A 609 -26.64 -18.88 -16.76
CA TYR A 609 -26.42 -20.20 -17.35
C TYR A 609 -25.00 -20.35 -17.88
N SER A 610 -24.46 -21.58 -17.81
CA SER A 610 -23.24 -21.94 -18.53
C SER A 610 -23.51 -22.12 -20.03
N GLU A 611 -22.45 -22.40 -20.79
CA GLU A 611 -22.58 -23.03 -22.11
C GLU A 611 -23.30 -24.39 -22.01
N ILE A 612 -23.87 -24.84 -23.13
CA ILE A 612 -24.54 -26.14 -23.22
C ILE A 612 -23.54 -27.18 -23.72
N LYS A 613 -23.41 -28.30 -23.00
CA LYS A 613 -22.64 -29.46 -23.45
C LYS A 613 -23.56 -30.55 -24.00
N LYS A 614 -23.11 -31.18 -25.09
CA LYS A 614 -23.86 -32.19 -25.84
C LYS A 614 -23.21 -33.55 -25.67
N VAL A 615 -24.01 -34.57 -25.35
CA VAL A 615 -23.58 -35.97 -25.29
C VAL A 615 -24.56 -36.83 -26.09
N VAL A 616 -24.05 -37.62 -27.04
CA VAL A 616 -24.87 -38.56 -27.82
C VAL A 616 -24.76 -39.94 -27.21
N LEU A 617 -25.89 -40.54 -26.85
CA LEU A 617 -25.96 -41.90 -26.32
C LEU A 617 -26.64 -42.83 -27.32
N HIS A 618 -25.94 -43.92 -27.61
CA HIS A 618 -26.42 -45.08 -28.36
C HIS A 618 -26.20 -46.33 -27.51
N PHE A 619 -27.29 -47.00 -27.15
CA PHE A 619 -27.39 -48.32 -26.57
C PHE A 619 -27.56 -49.30 -27.73
N GLU A 620 -26.58 -50.17 -27.97
CA GLU A 620 -26.63 -51.17 -29.06
C GLU A 620 -27.70 -52.25 -28.75
N ASN A 621 -28.37 -52.75 -29.79
CA ASN A 621 -29.35 -53.84 -29.66
C ASN A 621 -28.63 -55.16 -29.33
N GLU A 622 -28.63 -55.57 -28.07
CA GLU A 622 -27.97 -56.81 -27.62
C GLU A 622 -28.83 -58.06 -27.92
N LEU A 623 -28.29 -58.98 -28.73
CA LEU A 623 -28.96 -60.18 -29.22
C LEU A 623 -29.27 -61.18 -28.09
N LEU A 624 -30.49 -61.74 -28.08
CA LEU A 624 -30.87 -62.87 -27.23
C LEU A 624 -30.18 -64.15 -27.73
N THR A 625 -29.43 -64.82 -26.85
CA THR A 625 -28.79 -66.12 -27.12
C THR A 625 -29.24 -67.18 -26.12
N ALA A 626 -29.08 -68.47 -26.46
CA ALA A 626 -29.43 -69.58 -25.57
C ALA A 626 -28.40 -70.70 -25.63
N TYR A 627 -28.14 -71.33 -24.48
CA TYR A 627 -27.17 -72.40 -24.31
C TYR A 627 -27.66 -73.46 -23.30
N PRO A 628 -27.46 -74.77 -23.57
CA PRO A 628 -26.97 -75.34 -24.83
C PRO A 628 -28.03 -75.27 -25.93
N ASN A 629 -27.61 -75.11 -27.19
CA ASN A 629 -28.50 -75.19 -28.35
C ASN A 629 -27.76 -75.96 -29.48
N PRO A 630 -28.07 -77.24 -29.74
CA PRO A 630 -29.26 -77.99 -29.31
C PRO A 630 -29.37 -78.24 -27.80
N THR A 631 -30.61 -78.33 -27.29
CA THR A 631 -30.97 -78.65 -25.91
C THR A 631 -31.76 -79.96 -25.84
N ILE A 632 -31.82 -80.60 -24.67
CA ILE A 632 -32.49 -81.88 -24.47
C ILE A 632 -33.82 -81.64 -23.73
N LYS A 633 -34.87 -82.37 -24.08
CA LYS A 633 -36.14 -82.32 -23.31
C LYS A 633 -35.91 -82.70 -21.84
N GLY A 634 -36.55 -81.97 -20.92
CA GLY A 634 -36.38 -82.15 -19.48
C GLY A 634 -35.21 -81.37 -18.88
N ASP A 635 -34.32 -80.80 -19.70
CA ASP A 635 -33.18 -80.00 -19.22
C ASP A 635 -33.48 -78.49 -19.19
N LYS A 636 -32.60 -77.77 -18.49
CA LYS A 636 -32.62 -76.30 -18.43
C LYS A 636 -31.91 -75.70 -19.65
N LEU A 637 -32.59 -74.78 -20.32
CA LEU A 637 -32.03 -73.91 -21.34
C LEU A 637 -31.70 -72.55 -20.71
N LYS A 638 -30.42 -72.17 -20.71
CA LYS A 638 -29.95 -70.86 -20.23
C LYS A 638 -30.14 -69.83 -21.34
N LEU A 639 -30.86 -68.76 -21.04
CA LEU A 639 -31.03 -67.60 -21.90
C LEU A 639 -30.07 -66.50 -21.46
N ILE A 640 -29.33 -65.93 -22.40
CA ILE A 640 -28.45 -64.80 -22.17
C ILE A 640 -28.97 -63.65 -23.01
N TRP A 641 -29.48 -62.63 -22.33
CA TRP A 641 -29.96 -61.39 -22.91
C TRP A 641 -29.36 -60.22 -22.13
N PRO A 642 -28.26 -59.62 -22.62
CA PRO A 642 -27.55 -58.59 -21.87
C PRO A 642 -28.45 -57.40 -21.49
N ASN A 643 -28.10 -56.74 -20.37
CA ASN A 643 -28.85 -55.62 -19.77
C ASN A 643 -30.36 -55.87 -19.54
N THR A 644 -30.77 -57.13 -19.34
CA THR A 644 -32.15 -57.52 -19.03
C THR A 644 -32.29 -58.02 -17.60
N ASN A 645 -33.28 -57.48 -16.89
CA ASN A 645 -33.66 -57.84 -15.53
C ASN A 645 -35.19 -57.90 -15.42
N GLY A 646 -35.69 -58.70 -14.47
CA GLY A 646 -37.12 -58.82 -14.18
C GLY A 646 -37.79 -60.01 -14.86
N ASN A 647 -39.10 -60.15 -14.65
CA ASN A 647 -39.85 -61.30 -15.16
C ASN A 647 -40.29 -61.05 -16.61
N ILE A 648 -39.87 -61.91 -17.53
CA ILE A 648 -40.06 -61.77 -18.98
C ILE A 648 -40.93 -62.91 -19.48
N ALA A 649 -42.01 -62.58 -20.20
CA ALA A 649 -42.82 -63.58 -20.87
C ALA A 649 -42.05 -64.20 -22.05
N TYR A 650 -42.20 -65.51 -22.25
CA TYR A 650 -41.66 -66.22 -23.40
C TYR A 650 -42.63 -67.24 -23.98
N SER A 651 -42.48 -67.53 -25.27
CA SER A 651 -43.17 -68.60 -25.97
C SER A 651 -42.22 -69.42 -26.83
N ILE A 652 -42.43 -70.74 -26.89
CA ILE A 652 -41.75 -71.65 -27.83
C ILE A 652 -42.76 -72.06 -28.89
N ILE A 653 -42.39 -71.89 -30.16
CA ILE A 653 -43.27 -72.09 -31.31
C ILE A 653 -42.62 -73.08 -32.28
N ASP A 654 -43.39 -74.05 -32.79
CA ASP A 654 -42.90 -74.97 -33.82
C ASP A 654 -42.76 -74.27 -35.19
N ILE A 655 -42.13 -74.95 -36.16
CA ILE A 655 -41.94 -74.39 -37.51
C ILE A 655 -43.23 -74.15 -38.29
N LYS A 656 -44.39 -74.66 -37.82
CA LYS A 656 -45.70 -74.41 -38.41
C LYS A 656 -46.42 -73.24 -37.73
N GLY A 657 -45.78 -72.55 -36.79
CA GLY A 657 -46.34 -71.41 -36.06
C GLY A 657 -47.21 -71.81 -34.86
N LYS A 658 -47.28 -73.09 -34.49
CA LYS A 658 -48.06 -73.54 -33.33
C LYS A 658 -47.25 -73.32 -32.06
N VAL A 659 -47.84 -72.59 -31.10
CA VAL A 659 -47.25 -72.40 -29.77
C VAL A 659 -47.29 -73.73 -29.01
N VAL A 660 -46.12 -74.22 -28.60
CA VAL A 660 -45.96 -75.47 -27.84
C VAL A 660 -45.67 -75.25 -26.36
N MET A 661 -45.23 -74.03 -25.98
CA MET A 661 -45.02 -73.64 -24.58
C MET A 661 -45.16 -72.13 -24.42
N VAL A 662 -45.74 -71.68 -23.31
CA VAL A 662 -45.76 -70.28 -22.86
C VAL A 662 -45.50 -70.25 -21.36
N ASN A 663 -44.59 -69.39 -20.90
CA ASN A 663 -44.36 -69.15 -19.48
C ASN A 663 -43.63 -67.81 -19.27
N ASN A 664 -43.28 -67.48 -18.03
CA ASN A 664 -42.39 -66.39 -17.68
C ASN A 664 -41.02 -66.91 -17.21
N VAL A 665 -39.98 -66.12 -17.43
CA VAL A 665 -38.62 -66.36 -16.95
C VAL A 665 -38.09 -65.12 -16.24
N LEU A 666 -37.56 -65.32 -15.03
CA LEU A 666 -36.87 -64.26 -14.30
C LEU A 666 -35.46 -64.11 -14.86
N PHE A 667 -35.13 -62.92 -15.37
CA PHE A 667 -33.78 -62.52 -15.72
C PHE A 667 -33.12 -61.79 -14.54
N THR A 668 -31.91 -62.21 -14.21
CA THR A 668 -31.03 -61.54 -13.24
C THR A 668 -29.68 -61.32 -13.90
N ALA A 669 -29.25 -60.05 -13.97
CA ALA A 669 -28.03 -59.61 -14.64
C ALA A 669 -27.88 -60.17 -16.08
N GLY A 670 -28.97 -60.15 -16.85
CA GLY A 670 -29.00 -60.60 -18.23
C GLY A 670 -29.03 -62.12 -18.43
N VAL A 671 -29.24 -62.91 -17.36
CA VAL A 671 -29.34 -64.37 -17.44
C VAL A 671 -30.69 -64.86 -16.92
N GLY A 672 -31.38 -65.68 -17.73
CA GLY A 672 -32.60 -66.39 -17.36
C GLY A 672 -32.46 -67.89 -17.61
N ASN A 673 -33.21 -68.74 -16.91
CA ASN A 673 -33.19 -70.19 -17.14
C ASN A 673 -34.62 -70.70 -17.30
N ILE A 674 -34.88 -71.43 -18.38
CA ILE A 674 -36.18 -72.06 -18.64
C ILE A 674 -36.04 -73.58 -18.67
N LEU A 675 -37.06 -74.32 -18.24
CA LEU A 675 -37.10 -75.78 -18.31
C LEU A 675 -37.81 -76.21 -19.60
N ILE A 676 -37.18 -77.05 -20.42
CA ILE A 676 -37.80 -77.58 -21.63
C ILE A 676 -38.71 -78.75 -21.26
N SER A 677 -40.01 -78.64 -21.58
CA SER A 677 -41.00 -79.66 -21.19
C SER A 677 -40.76 -81.01 -21.89
N ASN A 678 -40.88 -82.11 -21.14
CA ASN A 678 -40.81 -83.49 -21.66
C ASN A 678 -41.92 -83.82 -22.68
N ALA A 679 -42.97 -83.00 -22.75
CA ALA A 679 -44.07 -83.17 -23.71
C ALA A 679 -43.76 -82.60 -25.10
N ILE A 680 -42.67 -81.84 -25.26
CA ILE A 680 -42.27 -81.27 -26.56
C ILE A 680 -41.57 -82.35 -27.38
N THR A 681 -42.00 -82.53 -28.63
CA THR A 681 -41.38 -83.47 -29.57
C THR A 681 -40.01 -82.96 -30.03
N PRO A 682 -39.03 -83.83 -30.33
CA PRO A 682 -37.75 -83.39 -30.89
C PRO A 682 -37.95 -82.64 -32.21
N GLY A 683 -37.25 -81.51 -32.40
CA GLY A 683 -37.42 -80.67 -33.58
C GLY A 683 -36.77 -79.29 -33.48
N THR A 684 -36.96 -78.49 -34.53
CA THR A 684 -36.57 -77.08 -34.56
C THR A 684 -37.72 -76.20 -34.10
N TYR A 685 -37.42 -75.23 -33.24
CA TYR A 685 -38.39 -74.30 -32.66
C TYR A 685 -37.88 -72.86 -32.71
N VAL A 686 -38.80 -71.90 -32.56
CA VAL A 686 -38.49 -70.49 -32.34
C VAL A 686 -38.89 -70.12 -30.92
N LEU A 687 -37.93 -69.69 -30.12
CA LEU A 687 -38.14 -69.06 -28.82
C LEU A 687 -38.38 -67.56 -29.04
N GLN A 688 -39.44 -67.02 -28.46
CA GLN A 688 -39.74 -65.60 -28.47
C GLN A 688 -39.79 -65.07 -27.04
N CYS A 689 -39.09 -63.97 -26.74
CA CYS A 689 -39.15 -63.26 -25.46
C CYS A 689 -39.70 -61.86 -25.66
N TYR A 690 -40.59 -61.42 -24.77
CA TYR A 690 -41.38 -60.20 -24.90
C TYR A 690 -40.98 -59.17 -23.82
N LYS A 691 -40.48 -58.00 -24.23
CA LYS A 691 -40.09 -56.91 -23.31
C LYS A 691 -40.42 -55.56 -23.95
N ASN A 692 -41.17 -54.71 -23.24
CA ASN A 692 -41.49 -53.33 -23.63
C ASN A 692 -41.94 -53.22 -25.11
N ASP A 693 -42.97 -54.00 -25.48
CA ASP A 693 -43.55 -54.07 -26.83
C ASP A 693 -42.61 -54.55 -27.96
N LYS A 694 -41.41 -55.03 -27.62
CA LYS A 694 -40.46 -55.67 -28.55
C LYS A 694 -40.41 -57.17 -28.34
N ILE A 695 -40.34 -57.90 -29.46
CA ILE A 695 -40.17 -59.35 -29.49
C ILE A 695 -38.74 -59.65 -29.93
N ASN A 696 -37.99 -60.36 -29.10
CA ASN A 696 -36.71 -60.95 -29.50
C ASN A 696 -36.91 -62.43 -29.79
N THR A 697 -36.44 -62.88 -30.96
CA THR A 697 -36.64 -64.25 -31.44
C THR A 697 -35.31 -64.97 -31.61
N LEU A 698 -35.25 -66.22 -31.15
CA LEU A 698 -34.08 -67.08 -31.28
C LEU A 698 -34.51 -68.47 -31.76
N LYS A 699 -33.81 -69.01 -32.77
CA LYS A 699 -33.98 -70.40 -33.20
C LYS A 699 -33.34 -71.34 -32.18
N ILE A 700 -34.09 -72.34 -31.70
CA ILE A 700 -33.58 -73.40 -30.82
C ILE A 700 -33.87 -74.78 -31.41
N ILE A 701 -33.01 -75.74 -31.12
CA ILE A 701 -33.15 -77.15 -31.51
C ILE A 701 -33.35 -77.97 -30.23
N ILE A 702 -34.44 -78.73 -30.16
CA ILE A 702 -34.78 -79.59 -29.01
C ILE A 702 -34.63 -81.05 -29.44
N GLN A 703 -33.88 -81.85 -28.68
CA GLN A 703 -33.61 -83.28 -28.91
C GLN A 703 -34.32 -84.19 -27.91
#